data_AF-A0A7C8NB71-F1
#
_entry.id   AF-A0A7C8NB71-F1
#
_cell.length_a   1.000
_cell.length_b   1.000
_cell.length_c   1.000
_cell.angle_alpha   90.00
_cell.angle_beta   90.00
_cell.angle_gamma   90.00
#
_symmetry.space_group_name_H-M   'P 1'
#
loop_
_entity.id
_entity.type
_entity.pdbx_description
1 polymer ?
#
loop_
_entity_poly.entity_id
_entity_poly.type
_entity_poly.pdbx_seq_one_letter_code
_entity_poly.pdbx_strand_id
1 'polypeptide(L)'
;MFIGSSYSLIPVLLVTGILFLRFTRWYSNAPKPHQLSEFIPFVSNTIQYLTDAGTFIDRVTGIPNPNDVAYSKELASSGSTLVKFYVGLRPVYIVTGAGNVQTTLGSPHLLDGNFLQLMLMDKHWGMTRAEIDKFASDESGRGKVPAPGATGSPDGERYWLGHDRLYAEYLSSRKYSDALADSFYRFFVGSLDRQYPLNEWTTVELSTLLKSTMAKSAVKSLFGSRIIDLNPGFVECYWEFDDIAGSLGWGLPKFLQRRSISIKDRLHEMTRKHIDSAWEWFDWAANPEDLAWEPHFGSRLSRETARWLRDRGFSNHAAAGHTLATLFGLNGNTVPITTWAMIELIKDPELFRAVREEINTAYALDPKTDSHCIDVRKLVNLPLMQSFYVELMRTHVSFNVTREATQPLVIAGCPIEKGALVQVCSRIEHYAEDVWGVEGHPASEFWAYRHVKYVDEPQQPEHKWSAGETQGKMPQKRLFAMKGRPSSFLPFGGGYVMCPGRQFAKQEILLAIAILVMKFDVEFLEWTDSKGLRSEKPPRDDQRYAGFVAMSPDRGIKIRETSFAEQPSTSTAAISSAFDSALHRGSTHFRGGLRAIVNKDKTHYDLAMSEYFKHWDGQDIENETDDIRQSRRKDYSSLTRQYYNLTTDIYEYSWGQSFHFCRFARGESFSRAILRHQHFLAARIGIKNDMKVLDVGCGVGGPAQEMVKFTGCHVTGLNLSEYQVNHADNYSKGAGLSHKLKFVHGDFMAMPFPDSSFDAVYAIEATLHAPSLQGVYTEIRRVLRPGGVVGIYEWLMTDEYDNENLAHRSIRVDIEQAFGIASMVQVSDALKAVEAAGLELEVHTDLAVDKDGLDTAPWYWPMSRDIKYIQTGWDLISALKHRVSVALALGLLWLLAAVHIAPPGAIKTLNTMAKGGDALVAGVLFVIADFIYGVFPVLFIWKLNMPTRQKLGIMVIMAGTLVTMGAANSRAVIVSDTLNKSIEVSVKDGMNPAKVFVTFGVASLLASIEVSLLIILGSLPKLRVITKLTLFENLSSSLTSMIVKLWPGTQSSISKPRSHQDYVGSDVELNESSRRNFSDHSGGHHSSSIRAEPDSRGQQHQCRIQVTEGYTVIYDQKSKQPKSYV
;
A
#
# COMPACT_ATOMS: atom_id res chain seq x y z
N MET A 1 26.17 65.91 -56.52
CA MET A 1 24.99 66.79 -56.75
C MET A 1 23.93 66.33 -55.77
N PHE A 2 23.52 67.00 -54.69
CA PHE A 2 23.58 68.40 -54.29
C PHE A 2 23.84 68.48 -52.77
N ILE A 3 24.70 69.42 -52.38
CA ILE A 3 24.75 70.00 -51.04
C ILE A 3 23.74 71.15 -51.04
N GLY A 4 22.91 71.26 -50.00
CA GLY A 4 22.26 72.53 -49.65
C GLY A 4 20.79 72.45 -49.27
N SER A 5 20.51 72.20 -47.98
CA SER A 5 19.49 72.96 -47.25
C SER A 5 19.65 72.73 -45.75
N SER A 6 20.07 73.78 -45.08
CA SER A 6 20.15 73.94 -43.63
C SER A 6 18.78 73.72 -42.98
N TYR A 7 18.45 72.49 -42.61
CA TYR A 7 17.44 72.26 -41.59
C TYR A 7 18.10 72.57 -40.25
N SER A 8 17.91 73.82 -39.83
CA SER A 8 18.26 74.33 -38.52
C SER A 8 17.97 73.28 -37.44
N LEU A 9 18.95 72.98 -36.57
CA LEU A 9 18.70 72.22 -35.35
C LEU A 9 17.69 72.94 -34.43
N ILE A 10 17.43 74.23 -34.67
CA ILE A 10 16.64 75.10 -33.81
C ILE A 10 15.16 74.66 -33.70
N PRO A 11 14.39 74.36 -34.78
CA PRO A 11 13.04 73.82 -34.68
C PRO A 11 12.99 72.43 -34.08
N VAL A 12 14.00 71.57 -34.33
CA VAL A 12 14.06 70.24 -33.71
C VAL A 12 14.32 70.37 -32.21
N LEU A 13 15.22 71.26 -31.78
CA LEU A 13 15.50 71.59 -30.39
C LEU A 13 14.37 72.36 -29.70
N LEU A 14 13.62 73.19 -30.42
CA LEU A 14 12.42 73.87 -29.91
C LEU A 14 11.26 72.90 -29.78
N VAL A 15 11.05 72.01 -30.74
CA VAL A 15 10.00 70.98 -30.66
C VAL A 15 10.36 69.95 -29.59
N THR A 16 11.61 69.48 -29.52
CA THR A 16 12.04 68.62 -28.40
C THR A 16 12.05 69.36 -27.08
N GLY A 17 12.40 70.64 -27.03
CA GLY A 17 12.36 71.49 -25.84
C GLY A 17 10.93 71.77 -25.36
N ILE A 18 9.98 72.01 -26.27
CA ILE A 18 8.55 72.19 -25.97
C ILE A 18 7.92 70.85 -25.59
N LEU A 19 8.28 69.75 -26.24
CA LEU A 19 7.86 68.40 -25.87
C LEU A 19 8.46 68.01 -24.52
N PHE A 20 9.71 68.37 -24.24
CA PHE A 20 10.36 68.15 -22.95
C PHE A 20 9.75 69.04 -21.86
N LEU A 21 9.42 70.30 -22.14
CA LEU A 21 8.71 71.20 -21.22
C LEU A 21 7.26 70.76 -21.00
N ARG A 22 6.57 70.27 -22.03
CA ARG A 22 5.22 69.70 -21.89
C ARG A 22 5.26 68.36 -21.16
N PHE A 23 6.26 67.52 -21.41
CA PHE A 23 6.48 66.27 -20.70
C PHE A 23 6.86 66.51 -19.24
N THR A 24 7.78 67.42 -18.95
CA THR A 24 8.14 67.79 -17.57
C THR A 24 6.99 68.48 -16.85
N ARG A 25 6.20 69.33 -17.52
CA ARG A 25 5.00 69.96 -16.93
C ARG A 25 3.85 68.97 -16.72
N TRP A 26 3.66 68.01 -17.63
CA TRP A 26 2.72 66.89 -17.45
C TRP A 26 3.18 65.96 -16.32
N TYR A 27 4.46 65.58 -16.28
CA TYR A 27 5.07 64.74 -15.25
C TYR A 27 5.12 65.41 -13.86
N SER A 28 5.25 66.74 -13.81
CA SER A 28 5.25 67.51 -12.56
C SER A 28 3.82 67.73 -12.01
N ASN A 29 2.81 67.76 -12.88
CA ASN A 29 1.41 67.98 -12.50
C ASN A 29 0.60 66.68 -12.36
N ALA A 30 1.11 65.54 -12.82
CA ALA A 30 0.45 64.25 -12.63
C ALA A 30 0.56 63.79 -11.16
N PRO A 31 -0.51 63.19 -10.59
CA PRO A 31 -0.42 62.47 -9.32
C PRO A 31 0.76 61.50 -9.35
N LYS A 32 1.64 61.57 -8.34
CA LYS A 32 2.77 60.65 -8.21
C LYS A 32 2.38 59.52 -7.26
N PRO A 33 2.64 58.26 -7.62
CA PRO A 33 2.41 57.14 -6.72
C PRO A 33 3.36 57.24 -5.52
N HIS A 34 2.92 56.74 -4.36
CA HIS A 34 3.77 56.66 -3.19
C HIS A 34 4.92 55.68 -3.46
N GLN A 35 6.17 56.16 -3.43
CA GLN A 35 7.33 55.31 -3.67
C GLN A 35 7.87 54.77 -2.34
N LEU A 36 8.02 53.46 -2.23
CA LEU A 36 8.62 52.82 -1.05
C LEU A 36 10.05 53.31 -0.85
N SER A 37 10.39 53.57 0.41
CA SER A 37 11.75 53.93 0.78
C SER A 37 12.74 52.78 0.52
N GLU A 38 13.96 53.11 0.11
CA GLU A 38 15.06 52.16 -0.05
C GLU A 38 16.32 52.72 0.61
N PHE A 39 17.03 51.87 1.36
CA PHE A 39 18.32 52.23 1.91
C PHE A 39 19.41 52.24 0.83
N ILE A 40 19.43 51.19 0.00
CA ILE A 40 20.23 51.10 -1.23
C ILE A 40 19.24 51.03 -2.41
N PRO A 41 19.22 52.05 -3.29
CA PRO A 41 18.33 52.07 -4.45
C PRO A 41 18.42 50.77 -5.26
N PHE A 42 17.27 50.24 -5.68
CA PHE A 42 17.11 49.02 -6.48
C PHE A 42 17.52 47.72 -5.79
N VAL A 43 18.10 47.77 -4.58
CA VAL A 43 18.68 46.61 -3.91
C VAL A 43 17.91 46.27 -2.64
N SER A 44 17.61 47.25 -1.80
CA SER A 44 16.98 46.97 -0.49
C SER A 44 15.60 46.33 -0.63
N ASN A 45 14.71 46.90 -1.45
CA ASN A 45 13.39 46.32 -1.64
C ASN A 45 13.47 45.02 -2.43
N THR A 46 14.40 44.94 -3.38
CA THR A 46 14.68 43.70 -4.12
C THR A 46 15.04 42.57 -3.17
N ILE A 47 16.08 42.71 -2.34
CA ILE A 47 16.51 41.64 -1.44
C ILE A 47 15.36 41.21 -0.54
N GLN A 48 14.65 42.15 0.09
CA GLN A 48 13.53 41.80 0.97
C GLN A 48 12.40 41.11 0.19
N TYR A 49 12.00 41.62 -0.97
CA TYR A 49 10.98 40.98 -1.82
C TYR A 49 11.37 39.55 -2.23
N LEU A 50 12.67 39.30 -2.43
CA LEU A 50 13.20 37.99 -2.84
C LEU A 50 13.35 37.01 -1.68
N THR A 51 13.75 37.47 -0.50
CA THR A 51 14.11 36.60 0.64
C THR A 51 13.03 36.52 1.72
N ASP A 52 12.16 37.52 1.80
CA ASP A 52 11.10 37.65 2.81
C ASP A 52 9.89 38.42 2.23
N ALA A 53 9.27 37.80 1.23
CA ALA A 53 8.14 38.38 0.51
C ALA A 53 6.95 38.67 1.43
N GLY A 54 6.70 37.86 2.46
CA GLY A 54 5.61 38.07 3.41
C GLY A 54 5.78 39.34 4.22
N THR A 55 6.92 39.53 4.88
CA THR A 55 7.19 40.78 5.62
C THR A 55 7.22 41.98 4.68
N PHE A 56 7.72 41.81 3.44
CA PHE A 56 7.66 42.86 2.43
C PHE A 56 6.21 43.24 2.11
N ILE A 57 5.35 42.27 1.81
CA ILE A 57 3.94 42.49 1.50
C ILE A 57 3.22 43.10 2.69
N ASP A 58 3.48 42.66 3.91
CA ASP A 58 2.86 43.22 5.12
C ASP A 58 3.26 44.70 5.30
N ARG A 59 4.54 45.03 5.10
CA ARG A 59 5.03 46.42 5.11
C ARG A 59 4.34 47.26 4.03
N VAL A 60 4.20 46.73 2.81
CA VAL A 60 3.58 47.47 1.69
C VAL A 60 2.09 47.65 1.90
N THR A 61 1.37 46.63 2.33
CA THR A 61 -0.09 46.62 2.36
C THR A 61 -0.65 47.24 3.64
N GLY A 62 0.10 47.24 4.74
CA GLY A 62 -0.35 47.74 6.03
C GLY A 62 -1.48 46.90 6.65
N ILE A 63 -1.72 45.69 6.12
CA ILE A 63 -2.68 44.72 6.65
C ILE A 63 -1.94 43.92 7.72
N PRO A 64 -2.40 43.96 8.98
CA PRO A 64 -1.80 43.17 10.03
C PRO A 64 -1.86 41.68 9.63
N ASN A 65 -0.76 40.97 9.84
CA ASN A 65 -0.89 39.56 10.20
C ASN A 65 -1.84 39.52 11.42
N PRO A 66 -2.91 38.71 11.43
CA PRO A 66 -3.86 38.65 12.55
C PRO A 66 -3.22 38.40 13.93
N ASN A 67 -1.92 38.06 13.98
CA ASN A 67 -1.21 37.64 15.17
C ASN A 67 0.07 38.43 15.51
N ASP A 68 0.28 39.64 14.99
CA ASP A 68 1.36 40.54 15.41
C ASP A 68 0.91 42.01 15.50
N VAL A 69 1.01 42.63 16.67
CA VAL A 69 0.36 43.91 17.04
C VAL A 69 1.32 45.10 16.91
N ALA A 70 2.41 44.99 16.16
CA ALA A 70 3.42 46.05 16.05
C ALA A 70 3.73 46.45 14.60
N TYR A 71 3.19 47.61 14.17
CA TYR A 71 3.66 48.47 13.06
C TYR A 71 3.59 47.85 11.63
N SER A 72 3.55 48.56 10.49
CA SER A 72 3.62 49.98 10.09
C SER A 72 2.69 50.19 8.86
N LYS A 73 2.08 51.37 8.71
CA LYS A 73 1.05 51.66 7.68
C LYS A 73 1.62 52.48 6.51
N GLU A 74 2.47 51.96 5.62
CA GLU A 74 2.97 52.82 4.50
C GLU A 74 1.87 53.16 3.48
N LEU A 75 1.08 52.19 3.01
CA LEU A 75 -0.04 52.46 2.09
C LEU A 75 -1.13 53.35 2.73
N ALA A 76 -1.59 52.98 3.93
CA ALA A 76 -2.65 53.70 4.62
C ALA A 76 -2.21 55.08 5.17
N SER A 77 -0.92 55.29 5.46
CA SER A 77 -0.41 56.63 5.83
C SER A 77 -0.18 57.53 4.60
N SER A 78 0.05 56.94 3.42
CA SER A 78 0.29 57.71 2.19
C SER A 78 -0.98 58.31 1.57
N GLY A 79 -2.16 57.76 1.87
CA GLY A 79 -3.42 58.11 1.20
C GLY A 79 -3.47 57.74 -0.29
N SER A 80 -2.45 57.03 -0.80
CA SER A 80 -2.33 56.62 -2.19
C SER A 80 -3.02 55.27 -2.44
N THR A 81 -3.60 55.11 -3.63
CA THR A 81 -4.14 53.83 -4.14
C THR A 81 -3.12 53.05 -4.98
N LEU A 82 -1.92 53.60 -5.15
CA LEU A 82 -0.77 52.94 -5.79
C LEU A 82 0.50 53.10 -4.96
N VAL A 83 1.25 52.01 -4.85
CA VAL A 83 2.62 52.01 -4.30
C VAL A 83 3.61 51.56 -5.35
N LYS A 84 4.64 52.38 -5.57
CA LYS A 84 5.75 52.12 -6.48
C LYS A 84 6.96 51.59 -5.71
N PHE A 85 7.60 50.56 -6.25
CA PHE A 85 8.91 50.09 -5.81
C PHE A 85 9.69 49.49 -6.97
N TYR A 86 10.91 49.03 -6.70
CA TYR A 86 11.77 48.42 -7.70
C TYR A 86 12.12 46.99 -7.28
N VAL A 87 12.08 46.08 -8.26
CA VAL A 87 12.65 44.74 -8.16
C VAL A 87 13.75 44.65 -9.22
N GLY A 88 15.00 44.73 -8.75
CA GLY A 88 16.14 45.10 -9.58
C GLY A 88 15.89 46.46 -10.25
N LEU A 89 16.06 46.52 -11.56
CA LEU A 89 15.81 47.74 -12.35
C LEU A 89 14.36 47.84 -12.83
N ARG A 90 13.50 46.84 -12.55
CA ARG A 90 12.12 46.85 -13.02
C ARG A 90 11.22 47.59 -12.03
N PRO A 91 10.46 48.61 -12.48
CA PRO A 91 9.46 49.26 -11.64
C PRO A 91 8.26 48.33 -11.44
N VAL A 92 7.78 48.27 -10.19
CA VAL A 92 6.61 47.49 -9.78
C VAL A 92 5.61 48.43 -9.09
N TYR A 93 4.34 48.26 -9.41
CA TYR A 93 3.22 49.02 -8.87
C TYR A 93 2.21 48.07 -8.22
N ILE A 94 2.03 48.17 -6.91
CA ILE A 94 0.89 47.51 -6.23
C ILE A 94 -0.31 48.46 -6.30
N VAL A 95 -1.41 47.93 -6.83
CA VAL A 95 -2.66 48.66 -7.09
C VAL A 95 -3.72 48.21 -6.10
N THR A 96 -4.44 49.17 -5.52
CA THR A 96 -5.55 48.92 -4.58
C THR A 96 -6.82 49.66 -4.97
N GLY A 97 -7.96 49.15 -4.50
CA GLY A 97 -9.27 49.76 -4.68
C GLY A 97 -9.99 49.21 -5.92
N ALA A 98 -11.28 48.88 -5.73
CA ALA A 98 -12.07 48.10 -6.69
C ALA A 98 -12.05 48.63 -8.13
N GLY A 99 -12.14 49.95 -8.33
CA GLY A 99 -12.11 50.56 -9.66
C GLY A 99 -10.75 50.42 -10.37
N ASN A 100 -9.66 50.54 -9.63
CA ASN A 100 -8.31 50.37 -10.17
C ASN A 100 -8.02 48.90 -10.46
N VAL A 101 -8.44 48.00 -9.56
CA VAL A 101 -8.34 46.54 -9.76
C VAL A 101 -9.10 46.13 -11.02
N GLN A 102 -10.33 46.60 -11.20
CA GLN A 102 -11.11 46.31 -12.41
C GLN A 102 -10.42 46.84 -13.67
N THR A 103 -9.82 48.04 -13.61
CA THR A 103 -9.05 48.61 -14.73
C THR A 103 -7.85 47.74 -15.08
N THR A 104 -7.10 47.29 -14.07
CA THR A 104 -5.92 46.42 -14.25
C THR A 104 -6.30 45.06 -14.86
N LEU A 105 -7.36 44.43 -14.35
CA LEU A 105 -7.78 43.10 -14.80
C LEU A 105 -8.60 43.12 -16.12
N GLY A 106 -9.19 44.27 -16.47
CA GLY A 106 -10.04 44.45 -17.64
C GLY A 106 -9.34 44.98 -18.89
N SER A 107 -8.03 45.23 -18.85
CA SER A 107 -7.27 45.88 -19.95
C SER A 107 -6.20 44.97 -20.58
N PRO A 108 -6.56 43.78 -21.13
CA PRO A 108 -5.60 42.77 -21.58
C PRO A 108 -4.67 43.22 -22.74
N HIS A 109 -5.07 44.25 -23.47
CA HIS A 109 -4.29 44.84 -24.57
C HIS A 109 -3.23 45.84 -24.09
N LEU A 110 -3.35 46.34 -22.86
CA LEU A 110 -2.40 47.26 -22.22
C LEU A 110 -1.52 46.57 -21.17
N LEU A 111 -2.03 45.48 -20.60
CA LEU A 111 -1.48 44.78 -19.45
C LEU A 111 -1.42 43.29 -19.73
N ASP A 112 -0.26 42.80 -20.15
CA ASP A 112 -0.04 41.40 -20.49
C ASP A 112 0.21 40.54 -19.25
N GLY A 113 -0.50 39.42 -19.13
CA GLY A 113 -0.27 38.39 -18.11
C GLY A 113 0.52 37.17 -18.62
N ASN A 114 0.75 37.04 -19.92
CA ASN A 114 1.42 35.87 -20.49
C ASN A 114 2.92 35.82 -20.17
N PHE A 115 3.56 36.97 -19.98
CA PHE A 115 4.99 37.05 -19.62
C PHE A 115 5.36 36.18 -18.41
N LEU A 116 4.46 36.06 -17.41
CA LEU A 116 4.69 35.21 -16.24
C LEU A 116 4.82 33.75 -16.63
N GLN A 117 3.94 33.27 -17.52
CA GLN A 117 3.98 31.87 -17.96
C GLN A 117 5.24 31.60 -18.79
N LEU A 118 5.69 32.55 -19.62
CA LEU A 118 6.96 32.44 -20.34
C LEU A 118 8.16 32.36 -19.38
N MET A 119 8.13 33.14 -18.30
CA MET A 119 9.15 33.08 -17.25
C MET A 119 9.14 31.73 -16.53
N LEU A 120 7.95 31.17 -16.22
CA LEU A 120 7.83 29.85 -15.62
C LEU A 120 8.29 28.73 -16.58
N MET A 121 8.00 28.83 -17.88
CA MET A 121 8.47 27.90 -18.90
C MET A 121 10.01 27.79 -18.91
N ASP A 122 10.70 28.92 -18.77
CA ASP A 122 12.16 28.98 -18.67
C ASP A 122 12.65 28.44 -17.31
N LYS A 123 12.16 29.03 -16.21
CA LYS A 123 12.77 28.83 -14.88
C LYS A 123 12.28 27.60 -14.14
N HIS A 124 11.01 27.24 -14.28
CA HIS A 124 10.39 26.12 -13.57
C HIS A 124 10.30 24.90 -14.47
N TRP A 125 9.75 25.05 -15.66
CA TRP A 125 9.44 23.92 -16.54
C TRP A 125 10.70 23.43 -17.24
N GLY A 126 11.70 24.29 -17.44
CA GLY A 126 12.96 23.92 -18.08
C GLY A 126 12.85 23.72 -19.58
N MET A 127 11.86 24.34 -20.24
CA MET A 127 11.71 24.31 -21.69
C MET A 127 12.90 25.01 -22.38
N THR A 128 13.22 24.56 -23.59
CA THR A 128 14.28 25.20 -24.38
C THR A 128 13.82 26.55 -24.91
N ARG A 129 14.77 27.43 -25.25
CA ARG A 129 14.45 28.74 -25.82
C ARG A 129 13.59 28.64 -27.08
N ALA A 130 13.91 27.69 -27.97
CA ALA A 130 13.14 27.45 -29.19
C ALA A 130 11.68 27.02 -28.93
N GLU A 131 11.43 26.28 -27.85
CA GLU A 131 10.08 25.89 -27.44
C GLU A 131 9.31 27.07 -26.83
N ILE A 132 9.98 27.90 -26.03
CA ILE A 132 9.39 29.11 -25.44
C ILE A 132 9.07 30.14 -26.53
N ASP A 133 9.94 30.29 -27.53
CA ASP A 133 9.75 31.26 -28.63
C ASP A 133 8.48 30.98 -29.45
N LYS A 134 7.98 29.73 -29.47
CA LYS A 134 6.68 29.40 -30.08
C LYS A 134 5.51 30.13 -29.41
N PHE A 135 5.51 30.18 -28.07
CA PHE A 135 4.50 30.93 -27.31
C PHE A 135 4.78 32.44 -27.32
N ALA A 136 6.05 32.84 -27.22
CA ALA A 136 6.42 34.25 -27.18
C ALA A 136 6.13 34.98 -28.50
N SER A 137 6.14 34.26 -29.63
CA SER A 137 5.83 34.81 -30.96
C SER A 137 4.34 34.76 -31.32
N ASP A 138 3.50 34.11 -30.50
CA ASP A 138 2.06 34.05 -30.73
C ASP A 138 1.37 35.33 -30.24
N GLU A 139 1.22 36.29 -31.16
CA GLU A 139 0.52 37.55 -30.94
C GLU A 139 -1.01 37.41 -31.03
N SER A 140 -1.54 36.24 -31.40
CA SER A 140 -2.99 36.04 -31.57
C SER A 140 -3.75 35.98 -30.24
N GLY A 141 -3.05 35.69 -29.14
CA GLY A 141 -3.58 35.65 -27.79
C GLY A 141 -4.48 34.43 -27.48
N ARG A 142 -5.08 34.45 -26.29
CA ARG A 142 -5.90 33.34 -25.74
C ARG A 142 -7.34 33.29 -26.25
N GLY A 143 -7.82 34.38 -26.85
CA GLY A 143 -9.22 34.52 -27.28
C GLY A 143 -9.58 33.64 -28.48
N LYS A 144 -10.85 33.24 -28.61
CA LYS A 144 -11.33 32.58 -29.84
C LYS A 144 -11.11 33.48 -31.07
N VAL A 145 -11.42 34.76 -30.91
CA VAL A 145 -11.09 35.82 -31.87
C VAL A 145 -9.62 36.24 -31.64
N PRO A 146 -8.75 36.22 -32.67
CA PRO A 146 -7.39 36.73 -32.56
C PRO A 146 -7.34 38.19 -32.09
N ALA A 147 -6.27 38.56 -31.40
CA ALA A 147 -6.03 39.95 -31.05
C ALA A 147 -6.00 40.85 -32.30
N PRO A 148 -6.39 42.14 -32.18
CA PRO A 148 -6.31 43.09 -33.30
C PRO A 148 -4.91 43.14 -33.91
N GLY A 149 -4.79 42.94 -35.22
CA GLY A 149 -3.51 42.86 -35.93
C GLY A 149 -3.01 41.43 -36.21
N ALA A 150 -3.53 40.42 -35.51
CA ALA A 150 -3.15 39.02 -35.66
C ALA A 150 -4.21 38.16 -36.39
N THR A 151 -5.07 38.78 -37.20
CA THR A 151 -6.19 38.12 -37.91
C THR A 151 -5.75 37.13 -38.99
N GLY A 152 -4.47 37.16 -39.40
CA GLY A 152 -3.87 36.25 -40.39
C GLY A 152 -3.11 35.06 -39.82
N SER A 153 -2.98 34.93 -38.49
CA SER A 153 -2.23 33.83 -37.87
C SER A 153 -2.91 32.48 -38.14
N PRO A 154 -2.23 31.50 -38.79
CA PRO A 154 -2.79 30.17 -39.01
C PRO A 154 -3.18 29.51 -37.69
N ASP A 155 -4.25 28.71 -37.66
CA ASP A 155 -4.67 27.94 -36.47
C ASP A 155 -3.55 27.00 -35.92
N GLY A 156 -2.58 26.66 -36.79
CA GLY A 156 -1.35 25.93 -36.47
C GLY A 156 -0.35 26.68 -35.58
N GLU A 157 -0.46 28.00 -35.49
CA GLU A 157 0.50 28.89 -34.81
C GLU A 157 -0.11 29.63 -33.61
N ARG A 158 -1.37 29.33 -33.28
CA ARG A 158 -2.10 29.91 -32.13
C ARG A 158 -1.89 29.09 -30.85
N TYR A 159 -0.67 29.09 -30.34
CA TYR A 159 -0.25 28.29 -29.18
C TYR A 159 -1.00 28.64 -27.88
N TRP A 160 -1.23 29.92 -27.59
CA TRP A 160 -1.97 30.34 -26.38
C TRP A 160 -3.40 29.83 -26.37
N LEU A 161 -4.10 29.98 -27.50
CA LEU A 161 -5.46 29.46 -27.66
C LEU A 161 -5.49 27.92 -27.60
N GLY A 162 -4.53 27.25 -28.24
CA GLY A 162 -4.44 25.79 -28.22
C GLY A 162 -4.27 25.24 -26.81
N HIS A 163 -3.36 25.84 -26.03
CA HIS A 163 -3.12 25.49 -24.63
C HIS A 163 -4.36 25.71 -23.75
N ASP A 164 -5.04 26.85 -23.89
CA ASP A 164 -6.26 27.13 -23.12
C ASP A 164 -7.44 26.22 -23.47
N ARG A 165 -7.56 25.81 -24.74
CA ARG A 165 -8.61 24.88 -25.19
C ARG A 165 -8.49 23.53 -24.50
N LEU A 166 -7.27 23.01 -24.33
CA LEU A 166 -7.04 21.73 -23.62
C LEU A 166 -7.63 21.77 -22.21
N TYR A 167 -7.37 22.84 -21.46
CA TYR A 167 -7.93 22.98 -20.12
C TYR A 167 -9.44 23.23 -20.12
N ALA A 168 -9.94 24.06 -21.03
CA ALA A 168 -11.37 24.33 -21.13
C ALA A 168 -12.16 23.04 -21.42
N GLU A 169 -11.62 22.17 -22.27
CA GLU A 169 -12.24 20.91 -22.68
C GLU A 169 -12.04 19.81 -21.65
N TYR A 170 -10.81 19.56 -21.19
CA TYR A 170 -10.50 18.34 -20.41
C TYR A 170 -10.34 18.56 -18.91
N LEU A 171 -10.36 19.81 -18.42
CA LEU A 171 -10.28 20.12 -16.99
C LEU A 171 -11.47 20.91 -16.47
N SER A 172 -12.01 21.85 -17.27
CA SER A 172 -13.16 22.68 -16.89
C SER A 172 -14.50 22.07 -17.29
N SER A 173 -14.54 21.15 -18.24
CA SER A 173 -15.80 20.53 -18.66
C SER A 173 -16.24 19.46 -17.67
N ARG A 174 -17.56 19.40 -17.45
CA ARG A 174 -18.21 18.50 -16.49
C ARG A 174 -17.85 17.03 -16.70
N LYS A 175 -17.80 16.57 -17.95
CA LYS A 175 -17.56 15.16 -18.29
C LYS A 175 -16.22 14.67 -17.72
N TYR A 176 -15.17 15.46 -17.91
CA TYR A 176 -13.82 15.06 -17.53
C TYR A 176 -13.46 15.48 -16.10
N SER A 177 -14.01 16.60 -15.59
CA SER A 177 -13.83 16.98 -14.18
C SER A 177 -14.48 15.97 -13.23
N ASP A 178 -15.68 15.48 -13.53
CA ASP A 178 -16.36 14.49 -12.70
C ASP A 178 -15.59 13.15 -12.70
N ALA A 179 -15.01 12.75 -13.84
CA ALA A 179 -14.17 11.57 -13.93
C ALA A 179 -12.86 11.70 -13.11
N LEU A 180 -12.25 12.89 -13.10
CA LEU A 180 -11.08 13.19 -12.27
C LEU A 180 -11.41 13.16 -10.77
N ALA A 181 -12.58 13.67 -10.39
CA ALA A 181 -13.06 13.61 -9.01
C ALA A 181 -13.30 12.17 -8.56
N ASP A 182 -13.89 11.34 -9.43
CA ASP A 182 -14.06 9.90 -9.18
C ASP A 182 -12.74 9.15 -9.01
N SER A 183 -11.76 9.35 -9.91
CA SER A 183 -10.44 8.72 -9.75
C SER A 183 -9.73 9.20 -8.50
N PHE A 184 -9.83 10.48 -8.15
CA PHE A 184 -9.29 11.01 -6.89
C PHE A 184 -9.95 10.36 -5.68
N TYR A 185 -11.29 10.28 -5.64
CA TYR A 185 -12.06 9.61 -4.58
C TYR A 185 -11.56 8.18 -4.36
N ARG A 186 -11.51 7.38 -5.43
CA ARG A 186 -11.09 5.98 -5.37
C ARG A 186 -9.67 5.81 -4.83
N PHE A 187 -8.72 6.63 -5.30
CA PHE A 187 -7.33 6.54 -4.82
C PHE A 187 -7.18 7.03 -3.39
N PHE A 188 -7.88 8.10 -3.02
CA PHE A 188 -7.75 8.71 -1.70
C PHE A 188 -8.39 7.84 -0.61
N VAL A 189 -9.66 7.44 -0.80
CA VAL A 189 -10.37 6.52 0.12
C VAL A 189 -9.60 5.20 0.25
N GLY A 190 -9.24 4.58 -0.88
CA GLY A 190 -8.50 3.31 -0.85
C GLY A 190 -7.11 3.42 -0.22
N SER A 191 -6.49 4.62 -0.21
CA SER A 191 -5.23 4.83 0.52
C SER A 191 -5.46 5.02 2.02
N LEU A 192 -6.53 5.70 2.42
CA LEU A 192 -6.90 5.86 3.83
C LEU A 192 -7.30 4.51 4.44
N ASP A 193 -8.08 3.70 3.74
CA ASP A 193 -8.50 2.37 4.22
C ASP A 193 -7.34 1.41 4.46
N ARG A 194 -6.29 1.49 3.63
CA ARG A 194 -5.07 0.69 3.82
C ARG A 194 -4.18 1.18 4.96
N GLN A 195 -4.20 2.48 5.26
CA GLN A 195 -3.31 3.08 6.26
C GLN A 195 -3.91 3.09 7.66
N TYR A 196 -5.24 3.19 7.78
CA TYR A 196 -5.92 3.40 9.05
C TYR A 196 -6.92 2.28 9.34
N PRO A 197 -6.60 1.36 10.27
CA PRO A 197 -7.50 0.29 10.67
C PRO A 197 -8.76 0.84 11.37
N LEU A 198 -9.85 0.08 11.28
CA LEU A 198 -11.14 0.43 11.89
C LEU A 198 -11.05 0.44 13.42
N ASN A 199 -11.68 1.43 14.06
CA ASN A 199 -11.82 1.56 15.52
C ASN A 199 -10.51 1.63 16.34
N GLU A 200 -9.40 2.03 15.72
CA GLU A 200 -8.13 2.25 16.43
C GLU A 200 -7.70 3.71 16.34
N TRP A 201 -7.51 4.34 17.50
CA TRP A 201 -7.00 5.71 17.58
C TRP A 201 -5.54 5.74 17.13
N THR A 202 -5.28 6.33 15.97
CA THR A 202 -3.92 6.51 15.46
C THR A 202 -3.51 7.97 15.61
N THR A 203 -2.32 8.22 16.16
CA THR A 203 -1.74 9.57 16.17
C THR A 203 -1.10 9.87 14.83
N VAL A 204 -1.55 10.92 14.16
CA VAL A 204 -1.04 11.36 12.87
C VAL A 204 -0.65 12.82 12.91
N GLU A 205 0.38 13.19 12.15
CA GLU A 205 0.63 14.59 11.82
C GLU A 205 -0.13 14.90 10.52
N LEU A 206 -1.12 15.79 10.63
CA LEU A 206 -2.09 16.05 9.55
C LEU A 206 -1.42 16.49 8.25
N SER A 207 -0.40 17.35 8.33
CA SER A 207 0.27 17.86 7.14
C SER A 207 0.99 16.73 6.40
N THR A 208 1.60 15.81 7.13
CA THR A 208 2.31 14.63 6.63
C THR A 208 1.32 13.65 5.99
N LEU A 209 0.16 13.43 6.63
CA LEU A 209 -0.93 12.65 6.06
C LEU A 209 -1.38 13.22 4.71
N LEU A 210 -1.68 14.51 4.63
CA LEU A 210 -2.19 15.11 3.39
C LEU A 210 -1.09 15.22 2.31
N LYS A 211 0.13 15.62 2.69
CA LYS A 211 1.27 15.69 1.76
C LYS A 211 1.67 14.32 1.20
N SER A 212 1.44 13.23 1.93
CA SER A 212 1.68 11.88 1.43
C SER A 212 0.48 11.32 0.67
N THR A 213 -0.69 11.29 1.30
CA THR A 213 -1.83 10.49 0.86
C THR A 213 -2.73 11.23 -0.10
N MET A 214 -3.12 12.47 0.22
CA MET A 214 -3.92 13.31 -0.68
C MET A 214 -3.12 13.64 -1.94
N ALA A 215 -1.88 14.12 -1.77
CA ALA A 215 -1.04 14.51 -2.90
C ALA A 215 -0.75 13.35 -3.87
N LYS A 216 -0.43 12.16 -3.35
CA LYS A 216 -0.20 10.97 -4.18
C LYS A 216 -1.47 10.54 -4.92
N SER A 217 -2.63 10.64 -4.29
CA SER A 217 -3.92 10.30 -4.88
C SER A 217 -4.30 11.26 -6.02
N ALA A 218 -4.06 12.55 -5.82
CA ALA A 218 -4.24 13.58 -6.85
C ALA A 218 -3.29 13.36 -8.04
N VAL A 219 -2.01 13.06 -7.79
CA VAL A 219 -1.03 12.75 -8.85
C VAL A 219 -1.47 11.53 -9.67
N LYS A 220 -1.92 10.47 -9.02
CA LYS A 220 -2.45 9.28 -9.71
C LYS A 220 -3.71 9.59 -10.51
N SER A 221 -4.60 10.40 -9.96
CA SER A 221 -5.82 10.83 -10.64
C SER A 221 -5.50 11.58 -11.95
N LEU A 222 -4.55 12.53 -11.91
CA LEU A 222 -4.27 13.38 -13.06
C LEU A 222 -3.31 12.73 -14.08
N PHE A 223 -2.26 12.04 -13.63
CA PHE A 223 -1.14 11.57 -14.46
C PHE A 223 -1.00 10.05 -14.56
N GLY A 224 -1.88 9.29 -13.88
CA GLY A 224 -1.86 7.83 -13.93
C GLY A 224 -1.03 7.23 -12.80
N SER A 225 -1.18 5.93 -12.54
CA SER A 225 -0.40 5.27 -11.50
C SER A 225 1.08 5.16 -11.85
N ARG A 226 1.39 5.08 -13.16
CA ARG A 226 2.73 4.76 -13.64
C ARG A 226 3.77 5.81 -13.30
N ILE A 227 3.38 7.08 -13.14
CA ILE A 227 4.28 8.16 -12.69
C ILE A 227 4.90 7.86 -11.33
N ILE A 228 4.14 7.25 -10.43
CA ILE A 228 4.59 6.84 -9.10
C ILE A 228 5.34 5.51 -9.17
N ASP A 229 4.82 4.55 -9.92
CA ASP A 229 5.40 3.20 -10.00
C ASP A 229 6.82 3.22 -10.62
N LEU A 230 7.06 4.11 -11.58
CA LEU A 230 8.38 4.30 -12.20
C LEU A 230 9.35 5.10 -11.36
N ASN A 231 8.84 5.92 -10.43
CA ASN A 231 9.60 6.91 -9.70
C ASN A 231 9.31 6.82 -8.19
N PRO A 232 9.87 5.83 -7.48
CA PRO A 232 9.84 5.84 -6.02
C PRO A 232 10.41 7.15 -5.48
N GLY A 233 9.75 7.78 -4.50
CA GLY A 233 10.15 9.09 -3.98
C GLY A 233 9.62 10.31 -4.76
N PHE A 234 8.71 10.12 -5.72
CA PHE A 234 8.22 11.21 -6.59
C PHE A 234 7.53 12.34 -5.82
N VAL A 235 6.65 12.00 -4.89
CA VAL A 235 5.86 12.99 -4.14
C VAL A 235 6.75 13.76 -3.17
N GLU A 236 7.73 13.09 -2.57
CA GLU A 236 8.74 13.67 -1.71
C GLU A 236 9.61 14.67 -2.47
N CYS A 237 10.08 14.28 -3.67
CA CYS A 237 10.83 15.18 -4.54
C CYS A 237 9.98 16.37 -5.04
N TYR A 238 8.67 16.18 -5.23
CA TYR A 238 7.75 17.26 -5.54
C TYR A 238 7.67 18.29 -4.40
N TRP A 239 7.57 17.86 -3.14
CA TRP A 239 7.55 18.78 -2.00
C TRP A 239 8.87 19.53 -1.82
N GLU A 240 10.00 18.89 -2.10
CA GLU A 240 11.29 19.60 -2.16
C GLU A 240 11.32 20.68 -3.26
N PHE A 241 10.65 20.44 -4.40
CA PHE A 241 10.53 21.42 -5.49
C PHE A 241 9.59 22.57 -5.10
N ASP A 242 8.45 22.28 -4.46
CA ASP A 242 7.48 23.26 -3.99
C ASP A 242 8.14 24.30 -3.06
N ASP A 243 8.96 23.83 -2.10
CA ASP A 243 9.72 24.68 -1.18
C ASP A 243 10.69 25.65 -1.87
N ILE A 244 11.15 25.33 -3.09
CA ILE A 244 12.12 26.15 -3.84
C ILE A 244 11.52 26.83 -5.08
N ALA A 245 10.25 26.57 -5.43
CA ALA A 245 9.61 27.09 -6.64
C ALA A 245 9.64 28.63 -6.69
N GLY A 246 9.24 29.30 -5.61
CA GLY A 246 9.31 30.76 -5.51
C GLY A 246 10.73 31.30 -5.77
N SER A 247 11.76 30.62 -5.24
CA SER A 247 13.16 31.01 -5.42
C SER A 247 13.66 30.88 -6.86
N LEU A 248 13.18 29.87 -7.61
CA LEU A 248 13.55 29.63 -9.00
C LEU A 248 13.03 30.74 -9.93
N GLY A 249 11.86 31.30 -9.63
CA GLY A 249 11.21 32.35 -10.43
C GLY A 249 12.07 33.60 -10.58
N TRP A 250 12.97 33.86 -9.64
CA TRP A 250 13.87 35.02 -9.65
C TRP A 250 15.00 34.93 -10.67
N GLY A 251 15.32 33.74 -11.17
CA GLY A 251 16.32 33.56 -12.21
C GLY A 251 17.75 33.95 -11.80
N LEU A 252 18.11 33.77 -10.52
CA LEU A 252 19.46 34.03 -10.02
C LEU A 252 20.54 33.26 -10.83
N PRO A 253 21.80 33.75 -10.87
CA PRO A 253 22.88 33.00 -11.51
C PRO A 253 22.98 31.55 -10.99
N LYS A 254 23.19 30.58 -11.89
CA LYS A 254 23.15 29.13 -11.55
C LYS A 254 24.03 28.75 -10.36
N PHE A 255 25.15 29.45 -10.16
CA PHE A 255 26.08 29.16 -9.06
C PHE A 255 25.53 29.55 -7.67
N LEU A 256 24.57 30.48 -7.58
CA LEU A 256 23.91 30.88 -6.32
C LEU A 256 22.74 29.97 -5.93
N GLN A 257 22.19 29.21 -6.88
CA GLN A 257 21.00 28.38 -6.69
C GLN A 257 21.19 26.93 -7.14
N ARG A 258 22.41 26.40 -6.99
CA ARG A 258 22.77 25.02 -7.39
C ARG A 258 21.83 23.97 -6.79
N ARG A 259 21.45 24.14 -5.51
CA ARG A 259 20.52 23.23 -4.82
C ARG A 259 19.14 23.25 -5.46
N SER A 260 18.55 24.43 -5.64
CA SER A 260 17.21 24.59 -6.26
C SER A 260 17.16 24.02 -7.67
N ILE A 261 18.22 24.25 -8.47
CA ILE A 261 18.33 23.70 -9.82
C ILE A 261 18.42 22.17 -9.79
N SER A 262 19.23 21.60 -8.90
CA SER A 262 19.36 20.13 -8.77
C SER A 262 18.04 19.45 -8.43
N ILE A 263 17.26 20.03 -7.49
CA ILE A 263 15.93 19.52 -7.12
C ILE A 263 14.98 19.57 -8.32
N LYS A 264 14.93 20.71 -9.02
CA LYS A 264 14.12 20.87 -10.25
C LYS A 264 14.50 19.85 -11.32
N ASP A 265 15.80 19.69 -11.59
CA ASP A 265 16.30 18.78 -12.62
C ASP A 265 15.99 17.32 -12.28
N ARG A 266 16.09 16.92 -11.01
CA ARG A 266 15.70 15.58 -10.54
C ARG A 266 14.22 15.30 -10.75
N LEU A 267 13.34 16.22 -10.34
CA LEU A 267 11.89 16.06 -10.56
C LEU A 267 11.53 16.05 -12.05
N HIS A 268 12.21 16.89 -12.83
CA HIS A 268 12.06 16.92 -14.29
C HIS A 268 12.48 15.60 -14.94
N GLU A 269 13.57 14.98 -14.48
CA GLU A 269 13.99 13.67 -14.99
C GLU A 269 12.98 12.57 -14.66
N MET A 270 12.41 12.57 -13.46
CA MET A 270 11.35 11.61 -13.06
C MET A 270 10.10 11.75 -13.92
N THR A 271 9.65 12.97 -14.20
CA THR A 271 8.51 13.21 -15.11
C THR A 271 8.85 12.90 -16.56
N ARG A 272 10.08 13.13 -16.99
CA ARG A 272 10.54 12.76 -18.33
C ARG A 272 10.52 11.25 -18.53
N LYS A 273 11.04 10.49 -17.55
CA LYS A 273 10.97 9.02 -17.53
C LYS A 273 9.52 8.52 -17.64
N HIS A 274 8.60 9.18 -16.94
CA HIS A 274 7.18 8.88 -17.03
C HIS A 274 6.61 9.12 -18.43
N ILE A 275 6.81 10.32 -18.99
CA ILE A 275 6.30 10.68 -20.32
C ILE A 275 6.85 9.75 -21.40
N ASP A 276 8.15 9.44 -21.36
CA ASP A 276 8.77 8.51 -22.32
C ASP A 276 8.15 7.12 -22.23
N SER A 277 7.98 6.58 -21.02
CA SER A 277 7.33 5.29 -20.83
C SER A 277 5.86 5.32 -21.26
N ALA A 278 5.12 6.41 -21.00
CA ALA A 278 3.72 6.51 -21.38
C ALA A 278 3.52 6.44 -22.90
N TRP A 279 4.44 7.02 -23.67
CA TRP A 279 4.39 6.97 -25.14
C TRP A 279 4.58 5.57 -25.73
N GLU A 280 5.25 4.65 -25.03
CA GLU A 280 5.37 3.25 -25.46
C GLU A 280 4.02 2.52 -25.46
N TRP A 281 3.06 2.99 -24.66
CA TRP A 281 1.75 2.39 -24.44
C TRP A 281 0.61 3.23 -25.04
N PHE A 282 0.95 4.22 -25.88
CA PHE A 282 -0.06 5.09 -26.47
C PHE A 282 -0.90 4.34 -27.50
N ASP A 283 -2.17 4.11 -27.16
CA ASP A 283 -3.15 3.55 -28.09
C ASP A 283 -3.71 4.64 -29.02
N TRP A 284 -3.37 4.53 -30.31
CA TRP A 284 -3.88 5.39 -31.38
C TRP A 284 -5.29 5.01 -31.85
N ALA A 285 -5.70 3.76 -31.65
CA ALA A 285 -6.99 3.23 -32.06
C ALA A 285 -8.08 3.38 -30.97
N ALA A 286 -7.68 3.70 -29.73
CA ALA A 286 -8.61 3.85 -28.63
C ALA A 286 -9.68 4.92 -28.91
N ASN A 287 -10.93 4.51 -28.73
CA ASN A 287 -12.08 5.40 -28.82
C ASN A 287 -11.98 6.52 -27.76
N PRO A 288 -12.05 7.80 -28.15
CA PRO A 288 -12.02 8.92 -27.23
C PRO A 288 -13.04 8.86 -26.08
N GLU A 289 -14.18 8.20 -26.29
CA GLU A 289 -15.24 8.12 -25.29
C GLU A 289 -14.97 7.11 -24.17
N ASP A 290 -14.13 6.11 -24.42
CA ASP A 290 -13.88 4.98 -23.51
C ASP A 290 -12.68 5.21 -22.57
N LEU A 291 -11.92 6.30 -22.76
CA LEU A 291 -10.70 6.62 -22.01
C LEU A 291 -10.85 7.86 -21.12
N ALA A 292 -11.64 7.74 -20.06
CA ALA A 292 -11.73 8.79 -19.03
C ALA A 292 -10.46 8.88 -18.17
N TRP A 293 -9.89 7.72 -17.82
CA TRP A 293 -8.64 7.57 -17.06
C TRP A 293 -7.91 6.28 -17.45
N GLU A 294 -6.58 6.28 -17.50
CA GLU A 294 -5.75 5.09 -17.73
C GLU A 294 -4.38 5.17 -17.00
N PRO A 295 -3.66 4.05 -16.76
CA PRO A 295 -2.49 4.03 -15.88
C PRO A 295 -1.25 4.84 -16.33
N HIS A 296 -1.07 5.09 -17.62
CA HIS A 296 0.16 5.63 -18.24
C HIS A 296 0.15 7.15 -18.40
N PHE A 297 -0.91 7.75 -18.91
CA PHE A 297 -1.09 9.21 -18.94
C PHE A 297 -2.05 9.69 -17.86
N GLY A 298 -2.84 8.81 -17.24
CA GLY A 298 -3.85 9.20 -16.27
C GLY A 298 -5.09 9.73 -16.93
N SER A 299 -5.40 10.98 -16.60
CA SER A 299 -6.57 11.68 -17.09
C SER A 299 -6.51 11.99 -18.58
N ARG A 300 -7.70 12.26 -19.15
CA ARG A 300 -7.79 12.77 -20.50
C ARG A 300 -6.99 14.06 -20.72
N LEU A 301 -6.97 14.96 -19.73
CA LEU A 301 -6.20 16.21 -19.83
C LEU A 301 -4.72 15.94 -20.07
N SER A 302 -4.11 15.06 -19.26
CA SER A 302 -2.69 14.74 -19.34
C SER A 302 -2.35 14.08 -20.68
N ARG A 303 -3.15 13.10 -21.10
CA ARG A 303 -2.97 12.41 -22.39
C ARG A 303 -3.06 13.35 -23.59
N GLU A 304 -4.11 14.18 -23.64
CA GLU A 304 -4.32 15.10 -24.77
C GLU A 304 -3.34 16.26 -24.78
N THR A 305 -2.85 16.68 -23.60
CA THR A 305 -1.77 17.67 -23.50
C THR A 305 -0.47 17.12 -24.08
N ALA A 306 -0.09 15.90 -23.72
CA ALA A 306 1.11 15.26 -24.25
C ALA A 306 1.02 15.10 -25.78
N ARG A 307 -0.14 14.65 -26.28
CA ARG A 307 -0.41 14.55 -27.73
C ARG A 307 -0.29 15.91 -28.43
N TRP A 308 -0.98 16.93 -27.93
CA TRP A 308 -0.96 18.26 -28.52
C TRP A 308 0.45 18.87 -28.55
N LEU A 309 1.23 18.70 -27.48
CA LEU A 309 2.63 19.13 -27.45
C LEU A 309 3.45 18.42 -28.54
N ARG A 310 3.31 17.10 -28.67
CA ARG A 310 4.02 16.32 -29.70
C ARG A 310 3.62 16.76 -31.11
N ASP A 311 2.32 16.89 -31.38
CA ASP A 311 1.79 17.30 -32.69
C ASP A 311 2.25 18.70 -33.10
N ARG A 312 2.52 19.57 -32.11
CA ARG A 312 3.04 20.93 -32.31
C ARG A 312 4.57 21.01 -32.24
N GLY A 313 5.25 19.85 -32.31
CA GLY A 313 6.70 19.73 -32.38
C GLY A 313 7.43 20.14 -31.10
N PHE A 314 6.79 20.04 -29.94
CA PHE A 314 7.48 20.12 -28.65
C PHE A 314 8.12 18.78 -28.32
N SER A 315 9.26 18.82 -27.63
CA SER A 315 9.93 17.60 -27.18
C SER A 315 9.20 16.99 -25.98
N ASN A 316 9.44 15.71 -25.71
CA ASN A 316 9.02 15.10 -24.43
C ASN A 316 9.70 15.77 -23.22
N HIS A 317 10.75 16.57 -23.41
CA HIS A 317 11.41 17.35 -22.36
C HIS A 317 10.52 18.54 -21.99
N ALA A 318 9.99 19.25 -22.98
CA ALA A 318 8.94 20.23 -22.77
C ALA A 318 7.66 19.63 -22.16
N ALA A 319 7.26 18.42 -22.56
CA ALA A 319 6.09 17.75 -21.96
C ALA A 319 6.32 17.38 -20.48
N ALA A 320 7.52 16.96 -20.11
CA ALA A 320 7.92 16.76 -18.72
C ALA A 320 7.87 18.07 -17.92
N GLY A 321 8.42 19.15 -18.48
CA GLY A 321 8.33 20.49 -17.89
C GLY A 321 6.89 20.99 -17.69
N HIS A 322 6.00 20.72 -18.64
CA HIS A 322 4.57 21.03 -18.50
C HIS A 322 3.90 20.19 -17.40
N THR A 323 4.30 18.93 -17.25
CA THR A 323 3.86 18.07 -16.13
C THR A 323 4.25 18.68 -14.79
N LEU A 324 5.47 19.20 -14.64
CA LEU A 324 5.92 19.92 -13.42
C LEU A 324 5.02 21.12 -13.11
N ALA A 325 4.69 21.92 -14.13
CA ALA A 325 3.79 23.06 -13.99
C ALA A 325 2.42 22.65 -13.44
N THR A 326 1.90 21.54 -13.97
CA THR A 326 0.58 21.04 -13.63
C THR A 326 0.58 20.41 -12.23
N LEU A 327 1.69 19.78 -11.80
CA LEU A 327 1.88 19.29 -10.42
C LEU A 327 1.85 20.42 -9.40
N PHE A 328 2.54 21.53 -9.68
CA PHE A 328 2.52 22.73 -8.84
C PHE A 328 1.11 23.30 -8.71
N GLY A 329 0.38 23.39 -9.84
CA GLY A 329 -1.01 23.83 -9.85
C GLY A 329 -1.99 22.87 -9.14
N LEU A 330 -1.67 21.57 -9.09
CA LEU A 330 -2.46 20.53 -8.45
C LEU A 330 -2.25 20.55 -6.93
N ASN A 331 -1.08 20.12 -6.45
CA ASN A 331 -0.88 19.83 -5.02
C ASN A 331 -0.50 21.07 -4.19
N GLY A 332 0.30 21.98 -4.75
CA GLY A 332 0.87 23.13 -4.02
C GLY A 332 -0.19 24.14 -3.56
N ASN A 333 -1.44 23.96 -4.00
CA ASN A 333 -2.57 24.78 -3.58
C ASN A 333 -3.66 23.97 -2.87
N THR A 334 -4.03 22.79 -3.36
CA THR A 334 -5.16 22.03 -2.79
C THR A 334 -4.85 21.40 -1.44
N VAL A 335 -3.63 20.89 -1.27
CA VAL A 335 -3.19 20.27 -0.01
C VAL A 335 -3.11 21.30 1.11
N PRO A 336 -2.42 22.45 0.98
CA PRO A 336 -2.41 23.49 2.02
C PRO A 336 -3.81 23.95 2.45
N ILE A 337 -4.71 24.18 1.50
CA ILE A 337 -6.08 24.61 1.80
C ILE A 337 -6.87 23.52 2.52
N THR A 338 -6.68 22.26 2.17
CA THR A 338 -7.31 21.13 2.87
C THR A 338 -6.76 20.98 4.28
N THR A 339 -5.45 21.20 4.48
CA THR A 339 -4.84 21.24 5.82
C THR A 339 -5.46 22.34 6.67
N TRP A 340 -5.59 23.56 6.14
CA TRP A 340 -6.27 24.66 6.84
C TRP A 340 -7.74 24.34 7.14
N ALA A 341 -8.45 23.73 6.20
CA ALA A 341 -9.83 23.33 6.40
C ALA A 341 -9.96 22.43 7.64
N MET A 342 -9.15 21.38 7.73
CA MET A 342 -9.17 20.49 8.89
C MET A 342 -8.76 21.21 10.17
N ILE A 343 -7.75 22.08 10.15
CA ILE A 343 -7.34 22.89 11.31
C ILE A 343 -8.50 23.78 11.80
N GLU A 344 -9.21 24.48 10.92
CA GLU A 344 -10.34 25.34 11.30
C GLU A 344 -11.53 24.54 11.83
N LEU A 345 -11.78 23.33 11.30
CA LEU A 345 -12.81 22.43 11.83
C LEU A 345 -12.43 21.89 13.22
N ILE A 346 -11.16 21.53 13.44
CA ILE A 346 -10.71 20.99 14.74
C ILE A 346 -10.75 22.06 15.84
N LYS A 347 -10.52 23.33 15.50
CA LYS A 347 -10.61 24.46 16.44
C LYS A 347 -12.05 24.73 16.90
N ASP A 348 -13.05 24.40 16.08
CA ASP A 348 -14.47 24.67 16.34
C ASP A 348 -15.31 23.39 16.20
N PRO A 349 -15.52 22.65 17.31
CA PRO A 349 -16.32 21.42 17.29
C PRO A 349 -17.77 21.60 16.81
N GLU A 350 -18.37 22.78 17.01
CA GLU A 350 -19.73 23.05 16.53
C GLU A 350 -19.75 23.24 15.02
N LEU A 351 -18.75 23.93 14.46
CA LEU A 351 -18.56 23.99 13.02
C LEU A 351 -18.27 22.60 12.44
N PHE A 352 -17.42 21.80 13.08
CA PHE A 352 -17.14 20.42 12.67
C PHE A 352 -18.44 19.62 12.55
N ARG A 353 -19.28 19.65 13.59
CA ARG A 353 -20.58 18.97 13.61
C ARG A 353 -21.50 19.49 12.51
N ALA A 354 -21.63 20.81 12.35
CA ALA A 354 -22.50 21.42 11.35
C ALA A 354 -22.06 21.09 9.90
N VAL A 355 -20.75 21.02 9.65
CA VAL A 355 -20.17 20.60 8.37
C VAL A 355 -20.42 19.11 8.13
N ARG A 356 -20.17 18.25 9.12
CA ARG A 356 -20.46 16.81 9.05
C ARG A 356 -21.93 16.54 8.72
N GLU A 357 -22.85 17.22 9.41
CA GLU A 357 -24.30 17.12 9.18
C GLU A 357 -24.69 17.56 7.76
N GLU A 358 -24.14 18.67 7.26
CA GLU A 358 -24.45 19.13 5.90
C GLU A 358 -23.90 18.17 4.84
N ILE A 359 -22.68 17.68 5.01
CA ILE A 359 -22.04 16.69 4.13
C ILE A 359 -22.81 15.38 4.09
N ASN A 360 -23.35 14.93 5.23
CA ASN A 360 -24.17 13.72 5.30
C ASN A 360 -25.39 13.80 4.36
N THR A 361 -25.90 15.01 4.06
CA THR A 361 -26.98 15.16 3.09
C THR A 361 -26.56 14.85 1.64
N ALA A 362 -25.26 14.92 1.33
CA ALA A 362 -24.71 14.59 0.02
C ALA A 362 -24.37 13.10 -0.16
N TYR A 363 -24.54 12.28 0.87
CA TYR A 363 -24.43 10.83 0.71
C TYR A 363 -25.62 10.29 -0.07
N ALA A 364 -25.31 9.59 -1.15
CA ALA A 364 -26.29 8.94 -2.02
C ALA A 364 -25.91 7.48 -2.22
N LEU A 365 -26.91 6.65 -2.47
CA LEU A 365 -26.69 5.26 -2.85
C LEU A 365 -26.38 5.24 -4.36
N ASP A 366 -25.23 4.72 -4.77
CA ASP A 366 -24.92 4.58 -6.20
C ASP A 366 -25.81 3.48 -6.80
N PRO A 367 -26.70 3.81 -7.75
CA PRO A 367 -27.62 2.84 -8.33
C PRO A 367 -26.94 1.73 -9.14
N LYS A 368 -25.63 1.83 -9.44
CA LYS A 368 -24.86 0.81 -10.17
C LYS A 368 -24.09 -0.15 -9.27
N THR A 369 -23.63 0.32 -8.11
CA THR A 369 -22.75 -0.45 -7.22
C THR A 369 -23.38 -0.79 -5.88
N ASP A 370 -24.58 -0.27 -5.60
CA ASP A 370 -25.30 -0.45 -4.33
C ASP A 370 -24.50 0.02 -3.10
N SER A 371 -23.47 0.85 -3.34
CA SER A 371 -22.56 1.39 -2.33
C SER A 371 -22.89 2.86 -2.07
N HIS A 372 -22.79 3.29 -0.81
CA HIS A 372 -22.87 4.69 -0.45
C HIS A 372 -21.68 5.44 -1.06
N CYS A 373 -21.95 6.46 -1.87
CA CYS A 373 -20.94 7.35 -2.42
C CYS A 373 -21.33 8.81 -2.13
N ILE A 374 -20.33 9.69 -2.12
CA ILE A 374 -20.56 11.12 -1.95
C ILE A 374 -20.95 11.68 -3.32
N ASP A 375 -22.17 12.22 -3.45
CA ASP A 375 -22.55 12.98 -4.63
C ASP A 375 -21.75 14.30 -4.64
N VAL A 376 -20.63 14.28 -5.34
CA VAL A 376 -19.72 15.43 -5.51
C VAL A 376 -20.48 16.65 -6.04
N ARG A 377 -21.50 16.46 -6.90
CA ARG A 377 -22.26 17.56 -7.48
C ARG A 377 -23.14 18.23 -6.43
N LYS A 378 -23.76 17.44 -5.55
CA LYS A 378 -24.50 17.97 -4.42
C LYS A 378 -23.55 18.66 -3.43
N LEU A 379 -22.45 17.98 -3.07
CA LEU A 379 -21.44 18.46 -2.12
C LEU A 379 -20.92 19.87 -2.47
N VAL A 380 -20.47 20.10 -3.70
CA VAL A 380 -19.89 21.40 -4.10
C VAL A 380 -20.90 22.55 -4.15
N ASN A 381 -22.19 22.25 -4.04
CA ASN A 381 -23.29 23.20 -4.04
C ASN A 381 -23.97 23.35 -2.67
N LEU A 382 -23.55 22.60 -1.65
CA LEU A 382 -24.10 22.73 -0.30
C LEU A 382 -23.79 24.13 0.29
N PRO A 383 -24.77 24.82 0.91
CA PRO A 383 -24.63 26.21 1.33
C PRO A 383 -23.45 26.50 2.27
N LEU A 384 -23.32 25.74 3.36
CA LEU A 384 -22.23 25.92 4.32
C LEU A 384 -20.91 25.43 3.72
N MET A 385 -20.87 24.33 2.95
CA MET A 385 -19.65 23.90 2.26
C MET A 385 -19.11 24.94 1.27
N GLN A 386 -19.99 25.63 0.54
CA GLN A 386 -19.59 26.73 -0.34
C GLN A 386 -19.06 27.92 0.45
N SER A 387 -19.73 28.28 1.54
CA SER A 387 -19.30 29.37 2.41
C SER A 387 -17.94 29.07 3.04
N PHE A 388 -17.77 27.86 3.58
CA PHE A 388 -16.53 27.36 4.17
C PHE A 388 -15.38 27.37 3.16
N TYR A 389 -15.60 26.84 1.96
CA TYR A 389 -14.61 26.86 0.88
C TYR A 389 -14.18 28.29 0.50
N VAL A 390 -15.14 29.19 0.28
CA VAL A 390 -14.83 30.57 -0.12
C VAL A 390 -14.07 31.29 0.98
N GLU A 391 -14.44 31.09 2.24
CA GLU A 391 -13.75 31.70 3.37
C GLU A 391 -12.31 31.18 3.50
N LEU A 392 -12.09 29.87 3.35
CA LEU A 392 -10.74 29.28 3.36
C LEU A 392 -9.84 29.88 2.29
N MET A 393 -10.36 30.03 1.07
CA MET A 393 -9.62 30.62 -0.04
C MET A 393 -9.38 32.12 0.16
N ARG A 394 -10.25 32.82 0.91
CA ARG A 394 -10.09 34.25 1.22
C ARG A 394 -9.00 34.47 2.28
N THR A 395 -8.96 33.64 3.32
CA THR A 395 -8.04 33.83 4.44
C THR A 395 -6.66 33.24 4.16
N HIS A 396 -6.56 32.08 3.50
CA HIS A 396 -5.30 31.34 3.38
C HIS A 396 -4.64 31.39 1.99
N VAL A 397 -5.13 32.23 1.07
CA VAL A 397 -4.48 32.46 -0.24
C VAL A 397 -3.95 33.87 -0.35
N SER A 398 -2.66 33.99 -0.64
CA SER A 398 -2.00 35.27 -0.90
C SER A 398 -1.33 35.23 -2.27
N PHE A 399 -1.94 35.88 -3.26
CA PHE A 399 -1.50 35.86 -4.65
C PHE A 399 -1.38 37.28 -5.21
N ASN A 400 -0.24 37.60 -5.82
CA ASN A 400 -0.02 38.85 -6.55
C ASN A 400 -0.34 38.66 -8.03
N VAL A 401 -1.55 39.05 -8.44
CA VAL A 401 -1.94 39.06 -9.86
C VAL A 401 -1.09 40.08 -10.60
N THR A 402 -0.05 39.62 -11.29
CA THR A 402 0.93 40.48 -11.94
C THR A 402 0.67 40.59 -13.44
N ARG A 403 0.78 41.81 -13.97
CA ARG A 403 0.72 42.14 -15.40
C ARG A 403 1.89 43.03 -15.80
N GLU A 404 2.35 42.92 -17.04
CA GLU A 404 3.36 43.81 -17.61
C GLU A 404 2.70 44.86 -18.51
N ALA A 405 3.03 46.13 -18.30
CA ALA A 405 2.56 47.22 -19.15
C ALA A 405 3.21 47.16 -20.54
N THR A 406 2.42 46.85 -21.58
CA THR A 406 2.91 46.74 -22.97
C THR A 406 3.14 48.11 -23.61
N GLN A 407 2.43 49.12 -23.11
CA GLN A 407 2.54 50.52 -23.50
C GLN A 407 2.25 51.44 -22.31
N PRO A 408 2.63 52.73 -22.35
CA PRO A 408 2.31 53.66 -21.28
C PRO A 408 0.79 53.78 -21.06
N LEU A 409 0.36 53.75 -19.81
CA LEU A 409 -1.05 53.87 -19.42
C LEU A 409 -1.21 54.70 -18.14
N VAL A 410 -2.46 54.99 -17.74
CA VAL A 410 -2.75 55.73 -16.52
C VAL A 410 -3.66 54.88 -15.62
N ILE A 411 -3.26 54.69 -14.36
CA ILE A 411 -4.06 54.01 -13.32
C ILE A 411 -4.15 54.93 -12.11
N ALA A 412 -5.38 55.15 -11.60
CA ALA A 412 -5.68 56.12 -10.55
C ALA A 412 -5.12 57.54 -10.78
N GLY A 413 -5.04 57.97 -12.04
CA GLY A 413 -4.43 59.26 -12.41
C GLY A 413 -2.89 59.27 -12.43
N CYS A 414 -2.22 58.20 -12.00
CA CYS A 414 -0.78 58.04 -12.04
C CYS A 414 -0.34 57.43 -13.40
N PRO A 415 0.69 58.00 -14.06
CA PRO A 415 1.25 57.40 -15.27
C PRO A 415 2.08 56.16 -14.94
N ILE A 416 1.88 55.09 -15.71
CA ILE A 416 2.61 53.82 -15.63
C ILE A 416 3.44 53.66 -16.90
N GLU A 417 4.75 53.46 -16.74
CA GLU A 417 5.69 53.28 -17.83
C GLU A 417 5.60 51.90 -18.49
N LYS A 418 5.94 51.82 -19.79
CA LYS A 418 6.08 50.55 -20.51
C LYS A 418 7.14 49.66 -19.84
N GLY A 419 6.85 48.38 -19.70
CA GLY A 419 7.70 47.38 -19.05
C GLY A 419 7.59 47.36 -17.52
N ALA A 420 6.76 48.23 -16.93
CA ALA A 420 6.45 48.15 -15.50
C ALA A 420 5.57 46.94 -15.18
N LEU A 421 5.78 46.35 -14.00
CA LEU A 421 4.90 45.34 -13.45
C LEU A 421 3.78 45.99 -12.64
N VAL A 422 2.55 45.61 -12.89
CA VAL A 422 1.36 46.07 -12.17
C VAL A 422 0.77 44.87 -11.43
N GLN A 423 0.65 44.98 -10.11
CA GLN A 423 0.26 43.89 -9.21
C GLN A 423 -1.04 44.24 -8.48
N VAL A 424 -1.99 43.30 -8.50
CA VAL A 424 -3.13 43.29 -7.57
C VAL A 424 -2.89 42.21 -6.54
N CYS A 425 -2.74 42.60 -5.27
CA CYS A 425 -2.47 41.67 -4.18
C CYS A 425 -3.80 41.15 -3.61
N SER A 426 -4.04 39.84 -3.68
CA SER A 426 -5.28 39.23 -3.18
C SER A 426 -5.46 39.49 -1.69
N ARG A 427 -4.38 39.47 -0.88
CA ARG A 427 -4.43 39.74 0.56
C ARG A 427 -5.05 41.11 0.87
N ILE A 428 -4.84 42.11 0.02
CA ILE A 428 -5.47 43.43 0.18
C ILE A 428 -6.98 43.34 -0.02
N GLU A 429 -7.38 42.79 -1.15
CA GLU A 429 -8.79 42.71 -1.53
C GLU A 429 -9.57 41.74 -0.64
N HIS A 430 -8.93 40.69 -0.13
CA HIS A 430 -9.50 39.65 0.71
C HIS A 430 -9.69 40.07 2.17
N TYR A 431 -8.91 41.05 2.66
CA TYR A 431 -9.00 41.57 4.03
C TYR A 431 -9.64 42.97 4.09
N ALA A 432 -10.19 43.47 2.98
CA ALA A 432 -10.90 44.75 2.93
C ALA A 432 -12.13 44.74 3.84
N GLU A 433 -12.08 45.48 4.95
CA GLU A 433 -13.11 45.50 5.99
C GLU A 433 -14.46 45.99 5.48
N ASP A 434 -14.47 46.96 4.58
CA ASP A 434 -15.68 47.50 3.94
C ASP A 434 -16.38 46.48 3.01
N VAL A 435 -15.63 45.47 2.54
CA VAL A 435 -16.16 44.40 1.69
C VAL A 435 -16.59 43.18 2.52
N TRP A 436 -15.71 42.72 3.41
CA TRP A 436 -15.86 41.41 4.07
C TRP A 436 -16.30 41.48 5.53
N GLY A 437 -16.21 42.65 6.16
CA GLY A 437 -16.66 42.87 7.53
C GLY A 437 -18.15 42.56 7.70
N VAL A 438 -18.45 41.84 8.78
CA VAL A 438 -19.81 41.57 9.23
C VAL A 438 -19.88 41.93 10.72
N GLU A 439 -21.05 42.35 11.19
CA GLU A 439 -21.25 42.66 12.61
C GLU A 439 -20.78 41.49 13.49
N GLY A 440 -19.87 41.78 14.43
CA GLY A 440 -19.25 40.78 15.31
C GLY A 440 -18.09 39.97 14.69
N HIS A 441 -17.87 40.03 13.39
CA HIS A 441 -16.86 39.24 12.67
C HIS A 441 -16.06 40.09 11.67
N PRO A 442 -14.89 40.65 12.06
CA PRO A 442 -14.05 41.45 11.17
C PRO A 442 -13.56 40.64 9.95
N ALA A 443 -13.10 41.34 8.91
CA ALA A 443 -12.55 40.70 7.71
C ALA A 443 -11.28 39.87 8.02
N SER A 444 -10.54 40.21 9.06
CA SER A 444 -9.32 39.48 9.45
C SER A 444 -9.58 38.12 10.09
N GLU A 445 -10.81 37.85 10.54
CA GLU A 445 -11.21 36.59 11.16
C GLU A 445 -11.63 35.57 10.11
N PHE A 446 -11.32 34.29 10.34
CA PHE A 446 -11.94 33.19 9.61
C PHE A 446 -13.33 32.92 10.18
N TRP A 447 -14.37 33.09 9.36
CA TRP A 447 -15.74 32.79 9.78
C TRP A 447 -16.49 32.01 8.69
N ALA A 448 -16.66 30.70 8.93
CA ALA A 448 -17.25 29.78 7.94
C ALA A 448 -18.66 30.14 7.48
N TYR A 449 -19.42 30.92 8.27
CA TYR A 449 -20.79 31.34 7.95
C TYR A 449 -20.88 32.69 7.22
N ARG A 450 -19.75 33.32 6.87
CA ARG A 450 -19.70 34.67 6.24
C ARG A 450 -20.51 34.80 4.96
N HIS A 451 -20.75 33.69 4.25
CA HIS A 451 -21.48 33.66 2.99
C HIS A 451 -22.79 32.88 3.08
N VAL A 452 -23.30 32.65 4.29
CA VAL A 452 -24.59 32.00 4.52
C VAL A 452 -25.68 33.05 4.78
N LYS A 453 -26.81 32.91 4.09
CA LYS A 453 -28.05 33.62 4.38
C LYS A 453 -29.11 32.63 4.85
N TYR A 454 -29.93 33.05 5.81
CA TYR A 454 -31.07 32.29 6.29
C TYR A 454 -32.35 32.83 5.65
N VAL A 455 -33.17 31.94 5.11
CA VAL A 455 -34.50 32.26 4.56
C VAL A 455 -35.54 31.36 5.21
N ASP A 456 -36.72 31.90 5.48
CA ASP A 456 -37.83 31.12 6.05
C ASP A 456 -38.33 30.11 5.00
N GLU A 457 -38.54 28.86 5.42
CA GLU A 457 -39.04 27.83 4.52
C GLU A 457 -40.57 28.00 4.30
N PRO A 458 -41.07 28.03 3.05
CA PRO A 458 -42.51 28.12 2.81
C PRO A 458 -43.19 26.85 3.35
N GLN A 459 -44.27 27.01 4.11
CA GLN A 459 -45.06 25.88 4.62
C GLN A 459 -45.49 24.96 3.46
N GLN A 460 -45.11 23.68 3.53
CA GLN A 460 -45.80 22.65 2.76
C GLN A 460 -47.24 22.52 3.29
N PRO A 461 -48.27 22.38 2.44
CA PRO A 461 -49.67 22.44 2.85
C PRO A 461 -50.15 21.34 3.83
N GLU A 462 -49.29 20.43 4.28
CA GLU A 462 -49.70 19.15 4.89
C GLU A 462 -49.19 18.91 6.32
N HIS A 463 -48.45 19.85 6.92
CA HIS A 463 -47.93 19.65 8.29
C HIS A 463 -49.01 19.95 9.35
N LYS A 464 -49.65 18.91 9.88
CA LYS A 464 -50.48 18.99 11.09
C LYS A 464 -49.57 19.08 12.32
N TRP A 465 -49.73 20.14 13.10
CA TRP A 465 -49.08 20.27 14.42
C TRP A 465 -49.61 19.20 15.37
N SER A 466 -48.70 18.43 15.98
CA SER A 466 -49.02 17.56 17.11
C SER A 466 -49.34 18.41 18.33
N ALA A 467 -50.38 18.07 19.09
CA ALA A 467 -50.78 18.82 20.28
C ALA A 467 -49.65 18.80 21.33
N GLY A 468 -48.90 19.89 21.43
CA GLY A 468 -47.78 20.06 22.36
C GLY A 468 -46.66 20.98 21.89
N GLU A 469 -46.56 21.28 20.59
CA GLU A 469 -45.51 22.17 20.06
C GLU A 469 -45.88 23.65 20.26
N THR A 470 -45.06 24.35 21.06
CA THR A 470 -45.08 25.81 21.17
C THR A 470 -44.74 26.45 19.82
N GLN A 471 -45.31 27.62 19.53
CA GLN A 471 -44.97 28.49 18.38
C GLN A 471 -43.48 28.90 18.42
N GLY A 472 -42.59 27.98 18.05
CA GLY A 472 -41.18 28.22 17.79
C GLY A 472 -40.98 28.74 16.38
N LYS A 473 -39.96 29.58 16.17
CA LYS A 473 -39.56 30.17 14.89
C LYS A 473 -39.68 29.17 13.72
N MET A 474 -40.19 29.64 12.58
CA MET A 474 -40.27 28.85 11.34
C MET A 474 -38.89 28.24 11.01
N PRO A 475 -38.83 26.99 10.52
CA PRO A 475 -37.59 26.38 10.09
C PRO A 475 -36.93 27.26 9.01
N GLN A 476 -35.66 27.60 9.23
CA GLN A 476 -34.89 28.46 8.32
C GLN A 476 -33.95 27.60 7.47
N LYS A 477 -33.97 27.83 6.16
CA LYS A 477 -33.09 27.20 5.19
C LYS A 477 -31.84 28.04 4.95
N ARG A 478 -30.67 27.40 4.95
CA ARG A 478 -29.40 28.04 4.56
C ARG A 478 -29.33 28.20 3.03
N LEU A 479 -28.88 29.36 2.58
CA LEU A 479 -28.53 29.65 1.19
C LEU A 479 -27.11 30.21 1.12
N PHE A 480 -26.34 29.79 0.13
CA PHE A 480 -25.06 30.42 -0.15
C PHE A 480 -25.29 31.74 -0.90
N ALA A 481 -24.75 32.83 -0.36
CA ALA A 481 -24.70 34.13 -1.00
C ALA A 481 -23.38 34.80 -0.63
N MET A 482 -22.45 34.82 -1.58
CA MET A 482 -21.14 35.44 -1.42
C MET A 482 -21.28 36.91 -0.99
N LYS A 483 -20.55 37.29 0.06
CA LYS A 483 -20.58 38.64 0.64
C LYS A 483 -19.92 39.68 -0.29
N GLY A 484 -18.75 39.35 -0.82
CA GLY A 484 -17.99 40.21 -1.73
C GLY A 484 -18.39 40.02 -3.21
N ARG A 485 -17.98 40.97 -4.05
CA ARG A 485 -18.10 40.85 -5.51
C ARG A 485 -17.00 39.94 -6.06
N PRO A 486 -17.17 39.32 -7.24
CA PRO A 486 -16.11 38.53 -7.88
C PRO A 486 -14.79 39.28 -8.06
N SER A 487 -14.84 40.61 -8.29
CA SER A 487 -13.65 41.46 -8.42
C SER A 487 -12.84 41.62 -7.12
N SER A 488 -13.44 41.32 -5.98
CA SER A 488 -12.81 41.40 -4.65
C SER A 488 -12.32 40.03 -4.17
N PHE A 489 -12.57 38.96 -4.94
CA PHE A 489 -12.20 37.59 -4.60
C PHE A 489 -11.29 36.99 -5.67
N LEU A 490 -9.99 37.07 -5.42
CA LEU A 490 -8.94 36.75 -6.40
C LEU A 490 -8.05 35.54 -6.05
N PRO A 491 -8.55 34.45 -5.43
CA PRO A 491 -7.66 33.32 -5.06
C PRO A 491 -7.16 32.52 -6.27
N PHE A 492 -7.79 32.69 -7.44
CA PHE A 492 -7.42 32.01 -8.69
C PHE A 492 -6.74 32.95 -9.70
N GLY A 493 -6.33 34.14 -9.25
CA GLY A 493 -6.00 35.25 -10.12
C GLY A 493 -7.24 36.04 -10.59
N GLY A 494 -7.13 36.71 -11.73
CA GLY A 494 -8.22 37.53 -12.27
C GLY A 494 -8.02 37.96 -13.72
N GLY A 495 -9.10 38.36 -14.38
CA GLY A 495 -9.07 38.76 -15.80
C GLY A 495 -8.99 37.54 -16.74
N TYR A 496 -8.25 37.68 -17.85
CA TYR A 496 -8.16 36.64 -18.89
C TYR A 496 -7.14 35.52 -18.60
N VAL A 497 -6.28 35.71 -17.59
CA VAL A 497 -5.32 34.68 -17.11
C VAL A 497 -5.72 34.32 -15.68
N MET A 498 -6.47 33.21 -15.55
CA MET A 498 -6.95 32.65 -14.30
C MET A 498 -6.62 31.16 -14.21
N CYS A 499 -6.64 30.59 -13.00
CA CYS A 499 -6.42 29.17 -12.79
C CYS A 499 -7.41 28.32 -13.63
N PRO A 500 -6.93 27.49 -14.57
CA PRO A 500 -7.79 26.60 -15.34
C PRO A 500 -8.38 25.46 -14.50
N GLY A 501 -7.69 25.06 -13.43
CA GLY A 501 -8.08 23.94 -12.56
C GLY A 501 -9.08 24.27 -11.47
N ARG A 502 -9.53 25.53 -11.33
CA ARG A 502 -10.37 25.99 -10.20
C ARG A 502 -11.64 25.16 -9.94
N GLN A 503 -12.24 24.59 -10.99
CA GLN A 503 -13.44 23.76 -10.84
C GLN A 503 -13.09 22.41 -10.22
N PHE A 504 -12.06 21.74 -10.75
CA PHE A 504 -11.56 20.48 -10.22
C PHE A 504 -10.96 20.67 -8.81
N ALA A 505 -10.18 21.73 -8.58
CA ALA A 505 -9.62 22.03 -7.25
C ALA A 505 -10.72 22.18 -6.18
N LYS A 506 -11.84 22.83 -6.51
CA LYS A 506 -13.01 22.90 -5.61
C LYS A 506 -13.58 21.51 -5.31
N GLN A 507 -13.70 20.64 -6.32
CA GLN A 507 -14.16 19.26 -6.14
C GLN A 507 -13.18 18.47 -5.27
N GLU A 508 -11.89 18.50 -5.56
CA GLU A 508 -10.84 17.80 -4.84
C GLU A 508 -10.78 18.19 -3.36
N ILE A 509 -10.72 19.50 -3.06
CA ILE A 509 -10.66 20.02 -1.69
C ILE A 509 -11.91 19.63 -0.90
N LEU A 510 -13.10 19.89 -1.44
CA LEU A 510 -14.36 19.60 -0.74
C LEU A 510 -14.56 18.10 -0.54
N LEU A 511 -14.18 17.29 -1.53
CA LEU A 511 -14.25 15.83 -1.43
C LEU A 511 -13.26 15.29 -0.40
N ALA A 512 -12.04 15.82 -0.34
CA ALA A 512 -11.06 15.45 0.67
C ALA A 512 -11.56 15.78 2.09
N ILE A 513 -12.11 16.99 2.30
CA ILE A 513 -12.75 17.39 3.56
C ILE A 513 -13.88 16.43 3.92
N ALA A 514 -14.77 16.14 2.96
CA ALA A 514 -15.90 15.25 3.19
C ALA A 514 -15.49 13.84 3.58
N ILE A 515 -14.48 13.27 2.90
CA ILE A 515 -13.94 11.96 3.24
C ILE A 515 -13.35 11.98 4.66
N LEU A 516 -12.53 12.97 5.00
CA LEU A 516 -11.87 13.03 6.32
C LEU A 516 -12.90 13.21 7.45
N VAL A 517 -13.81 14.18 7.31
CA VAL A 517 -14.83 14.51 8.33
C VAL A 517 -15.80 13.35 8.57
N MET A 518 -16.14 12.59 7.53
CA MET A 518 -17.08 11.48 7.62
C MET A 518 -16.41 10.17 8.03
N LYS A 519 -15.14 9.97 7.67
CA LYS A 519 -14.43 8.73 7.98
C LYS A 519 -13.86 8.72 9.39
N PHE A 520 -13.41 9.86 9.89
CA PHE A 520 -12.67 9.96 11.15
C PHE A 520 -13.39 10.79 12.19
N ASP A 521 -13.40 10.30 13.43
CA ASP A 521 -13.48 11.16 14.61
C ASP A 521 -12.08 11.67 14.92
N VAL A 522 -11.97 12.98 15.07
CA VAL A 522 -10.69 13.68 15.20
C VAL A 522 -10.62 14.31 16.58
N GLU A 523 -9.51 14.08 17.28
CA GLU A 523 -9.20 14.84 18.48
C GLU A 523 -7.85 15.53 18.38
N PHE A 524 -7.84 16.80 18.80
CA PHE A 524 -6.63 17.59 18.93
C PHE A 524 -5.73 17.05 20.04
N LEU A 525 -4.44 16.85 19.74
CA LEU A 525 -3.44 16.48 20.73
C LEU A 525 -2.51 17.66 21.05
N GLU A 526 -1.75 18.11 20.05
CA GLU A 526 -0.78 19.20 20.22
C GLU A 526 -0.44 19.88 18.89
N TRP A 527 0.01 21.13 18.95
CA TRP A 527 0.68 21.78 17.83
C TRP A 527 2.13 21.31 17.77
N THR A 528 2.70 21.21 16.57
CA THR A 528 4.10 20.86 16.37
C THR A 528 4.83 21.93 15.56
N ASP A 529 6.09 22.19 15.85
CA ASP A 529 6.95 23.07 15.06
C ASP A 529 7.37 22.40 13.73
N SER A 530 8.18 23.11 12.93
CA SER A 530 8.69 22.62 11.64
C SER A 530 9.60 21.38 11.75
N LYS A 531 10.00 20.98 12.96
CA LYS A 531 10.80 19.76 13.24
C LYS A 531 9.95 18.65 13.86
N GLY A 532 8.63 18.85 14.02
CA GLY A 532 7.73 17.89 14.63
C GLY A 532 7.75 17.90 16.16
N LEU A 533 8.41 18.88 16.80
CA LEU A 533 8.46 19.04 18.26
C LEU A 533 7.25 19.83 18.75
N ARG A 534 6.81 19.59 19.97
CA ARG A 534 5.66 20.30 20.57
C ARG A 534 5.82 21.83 20.50
N SER A 535 4.74 22.51 20.10
CA SER A 535 4.63 23.96 20.06
C SER A 535 3.46 24.43 20.92
N GLU A 536 3.67 25.50 21.69
CA GLU A 536 2.60 26.13 22.48
C GLU A 536 1.80 27.17 21.67
N LYS A 537 2.19 27.44 20.42
CA LYS A 537 1.59 28.46 19.57
C LYS A 537 0.80 27.78 18.44
N PRO A 538 -0.43 28.23 18.13
CA PRO A 538 -1.25 27.68 17.05
C PRO A 538 -0.68 28.01 15.67
N PRO A 539 -1.05 27.23 14.63
CA PRO A 539 -0.57 27.41 13.26
C PRO A 539 -0.95 28.75 12.67
N ARG A 540 -0.04 29.28 11.83
CA ARG A 540 -0.20 30.52 11.08
C ARG A 540 0.20 30.32 9.63
N ASP A 541 -0.21 31.23 8.76
CA ASP A 541 0.22 31.21 7.36
C ASP A 541 1.74 31.39 7.25
N ASP A 542 2.38 30.48 6.55
CA ASP A 542 3.81 30.52 6.25
C ASP A 542 4.09 31.66 5.26
N GLN A 543 4.78 32.68 5.76
CA GLN A 543 5.07 33.91 5.03
C GLN A 543 6.00 33.71 3.82
N ARG A 544 6.66 32.55 3.70
CA ARG A 544 7.44 32.20 2.50
C ARG A 544 6.58 32.12 1.24
N TYR A 545 5.29 31.80 1.38
CA TYR A 545 4.34 31.63 0.27
C TYR A 545 3.53 32.90 -0.05
N ALA A 546 3.69 33.96 0.75
CA ALA A 546 2.92 35.19 0.60
C ALA A 546 3.15 35.85 -0.77
N GLY A 547 2.06 36.16 -1.47
CA GLY A 547 2.09 36.76 -2.80
C GLY A 547 2.28 35.77 -3.95
N PHE A 548 2.49 34.48 -3.67
CA PHE A 548 2.78 33.47 -4.69
C PHE A 548 1.65 32.45 -4.90
N VAL A 549 1.05 31.91 -3.83
CA VAL A 549 0.11 30.77 -3.88
C VAL A 549 -0.73 30.66 -2.59
N ALA A 550 -1.45 29.55 -2.40
CA ALA A 550 -1.96 29.15 -1.09
C ALA A 550 -0.84 29.08 -0.06
N MET A 551 -1.11 29.56 1.16
CA MET A 551 -0.13 29.63 2.22
C MET A 551 -0.24 28.37 3.08
N SER A 552 0.81 27.56 3.11
CA SER A 552 0.87 26.42 4.02
C SER A 552 0.86 26.87 5.48
N PRO A 553 0.36 26.06 6.43
CA PRO A 553 0.63 26.27 7.84
C PRO A 553 2.14 26.26 8.11
N ASP A 554 2.61 27.19 8.94
CA ASP A 554 4.02 27.31 9.35
C ASP A 554 4.47 26.19 10.32
N ARG A 555 3.52 25.39 10.80
CA ARG A 555 3.68 24.40 11.85
C ARG A 555 2.60 23.32 11.72
N GLY A 556 2.85 22.15 12.27
CA GLY A 556 1.97 21.00 12.17
C GLY A 556 0.95 20.90 13.30
N ILE A 557 0.07 19.91 13.17
CA ILE A 557 -0.92 19.52 14.18
C ILE A 557 -0.88 18.00 14.29
N LYS A 558 -0.70 17.51 15.52
CA LYS A 558 -0.94 16.11 15.84
C LYS A 558 -2.39 15.95 16.26
N ILE A 559 -3.04 15.00 15.62
CA ILE A 559 -4.39 14.58 15.92
C ILE A 559 -4.37 13.09 16.21
N ARG A 560 -5.30 12.63 17.04
CA ARG A 560 -5.69 11.23 17.01
C ARG A 560 -6.94 11.11 16.18
N GLU A 561 -6.96 10.12 15.30
CA GLU A 561 -8.12 9.81 14.46
C GLU A 561 -8.54 8.36 14.69
N THR A 562 -9.84 8.11 14.83
CA THR A 562 -10.41 6.76 14.79
C THR A 562 -11.43 6.71 13.67
N SER A 563 -11.43 5.64 12.88
CA SER A 563 -12.42 5.48 11.83
C SER A 563 -13.69 4.82 12.35
N PHE A 564 -14.87 5.28 11.90
CA PHE A 564 -16.15 4.71 12.29
C PHE A 564 -16.23 3.21 11.95
N ALA A 565 -16.86 2.44 12.83
CA ALA A 565 -17.55 1.22 12.42
C ALA A 565 -18.67 1.63 11.45
N GLU A 566 -18.43 1.54 10.14
CA GLU A 566 -19.53 1.56 9.19
C GLU A 566 -20.44 0.36 9.48
N GLN A 567 -21.76 0.61 9.50
CA GLN A 567 -22.75 -0.44 9.27
C GLN A 567 -22.33 -1.25 8.04
N PRO A 568 -22.46 -2.58 8.05
CA PRO A 568 -21.80 -3.46 7.11
C PRO A 568 -22.19 -3.09 5.67
N SER A 569 -21.30 -2.33 5.00
CA SER A 569 -21.41 -1.99 3.60
C SER A 569 -20.74 -3.10 2.80
N THR A 570 -21.43 -3.59 1.80
CA THR A 570 -21.04 -4.64 0.83
C THR A 570 -19.78 -4.30 -0.02
N SER A 571 -19.04 -3.23 0.32
CA SER A 571 -17.98 -2.64 -0.51
C SER A 571 -16.62 -3.34 -0.40
N THR A 572 -16.28 -3.97 0.73
CA THR A 572 -15.05 -4.78 0.88
C THR A 572 -15.10 -6.05 0.01
N ALA A 573 -16.29 -6.62 -0.21
CA ALA A 573 -16.47 -7.76 -1.10
C ALA A 573 -16.25 -7.37 -2.57
N ALA A 574 -16.70 -6.19 -3.01
CA ALA A 574 -16.56 -5.75 -4.40
C ALA A 574 -15.13 -5.33 -4.77
N ILE A 575 -14.40 -4.65 -3.88
CA ILE A 575 -13.00 -4.28 -4.08
C ILE A 575 -12.09 -5.52 -4.03
N SER A 576 -12.37 -6.44 -3.10
CA SER A 576 -11.66 -7.74 -3.04
C SER A 576 -11.97 -8.60 -4.26
N SER A 577 -13.22 -8.64 -4.72
CA SER A 577 -13.64 -9.39 -5.90
C SER A 577 -12.94 -8.89 -7.17
N ALA A 578 -12.78 -7.57 -7.31
CA ALA A 578 -12.03 -6.97 -8.41
C ALA A 578 -10.53 -7.33 -8.35
N PHE A 579 -9.94 -7.36 -7.15
CA PHE A 579 -8.54 -7.78 -6.94
C PHE A 579 -8.35 -9.27 -7.27
N ASP A 580 -9.20 -10.14 -6.72
CA ASP A 580 -9.14 -11.60 -6.94
C ASP A 580 -9.39 -11.92 -8.42
N SER A 581 -10.35 -11.23 -9.06
CA SER A 581 -10.62 -11.33 -10.50
C SER A 581 -9.44 -10.88 -11.35
N ALA A 582 -8.70 -9.85 -10.93
CA ALA A 582 -7.50 -9.38 -11.63
C ALA A 582 -6.33 -10.35 -11.46
N LEU A 583 -6.08 -10.85 -10.24
CA LEU A 583 -5.06 -11.85 -9.93
C LEU A 583 -5.28 -13.14 -10.72
N HIS A 584 -6.51 -13.65 -10.72
CA HIS A 584 -6.87 -14.95 -11.27
C HIS A 584 -7.37 -14.90 -12.71
N ARG A 585 -7.40 -13.74 -13.38
CA ARG A 585 -7.94 -13.58 -14.75
C ARG A 585 -7.45 -14.63 -15.74
N GLY A 586 -6.16 -14.97 -15.67
CA GLY A 586 -5.56 -16.00 -16.53
C GLY A 586 -5.56 -17.41 -15.92
N SER A 587 -5.89 -17.59 -14.64
CA SER A 587 -5.78 -18.88 -13.95
C SER A 587 -7.11 -19.62 -13.75
N THR A 588 -8.25 -18.92 -13.77
CA THR A 588 -9.61 -19.43 -13.46
C THR A 588 -10.08 -20.64 -14.26
N HIS A 589 -9.50 -20.89 -15.45
CA HIS A 589 -9.89 -22.01 -16.32
C HIS A 589 -9.01 -23.26 -16.17
N PHE A 590 -7.95 -23.21 -15.36
CA PHE A 590 -7.02 -24.31 -15.18
C PHE A 590 -7.35 -25.13 -13.92
N ARG A 591 -7.21 -26.46 -14.01
CA ARG A 591 -7.26 -27.35 -12.84
C ARG A 591 -5.95 -27.26 -12.05
N GLY A 592 -5.75 -26.14 -11.33
CA GLY A 592 -4.61 -25.89 -10.44
C GLY A 592 -3.21 -26.06 -11.05
N GLY A 593 -2.20 -26.15 -10.19
CA GLY A 593 -0.81 -26.47 -10.53
C GLY A 593 -0.01 -25.35 -11.21
N LEU A 594 1.18 -25.71 -11.71
CA LEU A 594 2.16 -24.78 -12.31
C LEU A 594 1.58 -23.92 -13.44
N ARG A 595 0.66 -24.47 -14.23
CA ARG A 595 0.03 -23.74 -15.34
C ARG A 595 -0.90 -22.64 -14.83
N ALA A 596 -1.67 -22.89 -13.77
CA ALA A 596 -2.49 -21.86 -13.13
C ALA A 596 -1.59 -20.75 -12.54
N ILE A 597 -0.50 -21.13 -11.84
CA ILE A 597 0.45 -20.19 -11.22
C ILE A 597 1.13 -19.28 -12.25
N VAL A 598 1.59 -19.83 -13.39
CA VAL A 598 2.25 -19.05 -14.45
C VAL A 598 1.28 -18.07 -15.14
N ASN A 599 -0.01 -18.36 -15.13
CA ASN A 599 -1.03 -17.50 -15.75
C ASN A 599 -1.71 -16.54 -14.75
N LYS A 600 -1.27 -16.48 -13.49
CA LYS A 600 -1.68 -15.41 -12.56
C LYS A 600 -1.04 -14.09 -12.96
N ASP A 601 -1.73 -12.99 -12.68
CA ASP A 601 -1.14 -11.67 -12.84
C ASP A 601 0.01 -11.48 -11.85
N LYS A 602 1.21 -11.19 -12.36
CA LYS A 602 2.44 -11.15 -11.55
C LYS A 602 2.41 -10.00 -10.54
N THR A 603 1.86 -8.85 -10.92
CA THR A 603 1.80 -7.66 -10.06
C THR A 603 0.83 -7.89 -8.90
N HIS A 604 -0.34 -8.44 -9.17
CA HIS A 604 -1.31 -8.78 -8.13
C HIS A 604 -0.80 -9.96 -7.26
N TYR A 605 -0.04 -10.89 -7.84
CA TYR A 605 0.57 -11.99 -7.08
C TYR A 605 1.58 -11.47 -6.06
N ASP A 606 2.47 -10.56 -6.48
CA ASP A 606 3.46 -9.97 -5.57
C ASP A 606 2.79 -9.09 -4.49
N LEU A 607 1.69 -8.40 -4.83
CA LEU A 607 0.86 -7.67 -3.86
C LEU A 607 0.22 -8.61 -2.83
N ALA A 608 -0.44 -9.68 -3.27
CA ALA A 608 -1.00 -10.71 -2.39
C ALA A 608 0.07 -11.31 -1.47
N MET A 609 1.28 -11.52 -2.02
CA MET A 609 2.42 -12.02 -1.28
C MET A 609 2.90 -11.02 -0.22
N SER A 610 3.04 -9.73 -0.57
CA SER A 610 3.42 -8.69 0.39
C SER A 610 2.38 -8.53 1.51
N GLU A 611 1.09 -8.60 1.16
CA GLU A 611 -0.02 -8.46 2.10
C GLU A 611 -0.09 -9.66 3.06
N TYR A 612 0.19 -10.88 2.59
CA TYR A 612 0.29 -12.05 3.45
C TYR A 612 1.52 -12.01 4.37
N PHE A 613 2.70 -11.72 3.81
CA PHE A 613 3.96 -11.79 4.55
C PHE A 613 4.18 -10.60 5.49
N LYS A 614 3.43 -9.50 5.40
CA LYS A 614 3.48 -8.39 6.39
C LYS A 614 3.23 -8.86 7.83
N HIS A 615 2.48 -9.95 8.00
CA HIS A 615 2.17 -10.53 9.30
C HIS A 615 3.30 -11.35 9.92
N TRP A 616 4.35 -11.64 9.14
CA TRP A 616 5.41 -12.60 9.52
C TRP A 616 6.82 -12.02 9.31
N ASP A 617 7.03 -11.19 8.28
CA ASP A 617 8.34 -10.62 7.96
C ASP A 617 8.79 -9.62 9.04
N GLY A 618 10.06 -9.75 9.47
CA GLY A 618 10.66 -8.87 10.48
C GLY A 618 10.25 -9.16 11.92
N GLN A 619 9.49 -10.23 12.17
CA GLN A 619 9.14 -10.68 13.52
C GLN A 619 10.09 -11.80 13.96
N ASP A 620 10.67 -11.64 15.14
CA ASP A 620 11.49 -12.66 15.78
C ASP A 620 10.60 -13.59 16.61
N ILE A 621 10.69 -14.89 16.35
CA ILE A 621 9.92 -15.94 17.05
C ILE A 621 10.22 -15.92 18.55
N GLU A 622 11.46 -15.57 18.94
CA GLU A 622 11.84 -15.49 20.35
C GLU A 622 11.11 -14.36 21.09
N ASN A 623 10.73 -13.30 20.38
CA ASN A 623 10.17 -12.06 20.93
C ASN A 623 8.69 -11.85 20.57
N GLU A 624 7.99 -12.90 20.13
CA GLU A 624 6.56 -12.82 19.82
C GLU A 624 5.71 -12.50 21.05
N THR A 625 4.83 -11.50 20.93
CA THR A 625 3.93 -11.03 22.00
C THR A 625 2.47 -11.32 21.69
N ASP A 626 1.62 -11.23 22.72
CA ASP A 626 0.16 -11.32 22.57
C ASP A 626 -0.41 -10.28 21.62
N ASP A 627 0.15 -9.08 21.61
CA ASP A 627 -0.27 -7.98 20.72
C ASP A 627 -0.03 -8.33 19.26
N ILE A 628 1.08 -9.00 18.94
CA ILE A 628 1.36 -9.49 17.59
C ILE A 628 0.33 -10.56 17.19
N ARG A 629 0.00 -11.50 18.09
CA ARG A 629 -1.04 -12.51 17.86
C ARG A 629 -2.43 -11.88 17.70
N GLN A 630 -2.73 -10.83 18.47
CA GLN A 630 -3.98 -10.08 18.34
C GLN A 630 -4.04 -9.29 17.03
N SER A 631 -2.93 -8.71 16.57
CA SER A 631 -2.84 -8.03 15.27
C SER A 631 -3.19 -8.97 14.11
N ARG A 632 -2.63 -10.20 14.10
CA ARG A 632 -2.99 -11.22 13.11
C ARG A 632 -4.47 -11.61 13.18
N ARG A 633 -5.03 -11.74 14.38
CA ARG A 633 -6.46 -12.04 14.57
C ARG A 633 -7.36 -10.90 14.10
N LYS A 634 -6.99 -9.63 14.31
CA LYS A 634 -7.75 -8.48 13.81
C LYS A 634 -7.84 -8.46 12.28
N ASP A 635 -6.78 -8.90 11.59
CA ASP A 635 -6.70 -8.93 10.12
C ASP A 635 -6.87 -10.35 9.52
N TYR A 636 -7.53 -11.27 10.25
CA TYR A 636 -7.63 -12.69 9.86
C TYR A 636 -8.21 -12.88 8.45
N SER A 637 -9.20 -12.06 8.06
CA SER A 637 -9.89 -12.22 6.79
C SER A 637 -8.99 -11.88 5.61
N SER A 638 -8.16 -10.84 5.71
CA SER A 638 -7.12 -10.53 4.72
C SER A 638 -6.04 -11.62 4.73
N LEU A 639 -5.54 -11.98 5.92
CA LEU A 639 -4.49 -13.00 6.09
C LEU A 639 -4.90 -14.33 5.43
N THR A 640 -6.07 -14.86 5.75
CA THR A 640 -6.60 -16.12 5.21
C THR A 640 -6.93 -16.01 3.72
N ARG A 641 -7.50 -14.89 3.26
CA ARG A 641 -7.81 -14.70 1.83
C ARG A 641 -6.54 -14.66 0.98
N GLN A 642 -5.55 -13.87 1.38
CA GLN A 642 -4.29 -13.78 0.65
C GLN A 642 -3.51 -15.10 0.67
N TYR A 643 -3.58 -15.83 1.79
CA TYR A 643 -3.04 -17.18 1.85
C TYR A 643 -3.61 -18.07 0.74
N TYR A 644 -4.94 -18.20 0.65
CA TYR A 644 -5.58 -19.07 -0.35
C TYR A 644 -5.45 -18.53 -1.77
N ASN A 645 -5.34 -17.22 -1.98
CA ASN A 645 -4.98 -16.62 -3.27
C ASN A 645 -3.61 -17.10 -3.76
N LEU A 646 -2.66 -17.33 -2.84
CA LEU A 646 -1.32 -17.81 -3.17
C LEU A 646 -1.24 -19.33 -3.30
N THR A 647 -1.93 -20.09 -2.43
CA THR A 647 -1.67 -21.52 -2.23
C THR A 647 -2.67 -22.47 -2.90
N THR A 648 -3.90 -22.03 -3.25
CA THR A 648 -4.97 -22.93 -3.74
C THR A 648 -4.53 -23.84 -4.89
N ASP A 649 -3.85 -23.30 -5.90
CA ASP A 649 -3.44 -24.10 -7.07
C ASP A 649 -2.39 -25.15 -6.72
N ILE A 650 -1.53 -24.86 -5.72
CA ILE A 650 -0.54 -25.81 -5.21
C ILE A 650 -1.25 -26.90 -4.43
N TYR A 651 -2.24 -26.55 -3.60
CA TYR A 651 -3.07 -27.50 -2.86
C TYR A 651 -3.84 -28.43 -3.79
N GLU A 652 -4.54 -27.92 -4.80
CA GLU A 652 -5.30 -28.76 -5.74
C GLU A 652 -4.40 -29.73 -6.51
N TYR A 653 -3.20 -29.27 -6.90
CA TYR A 653 -2.25 -30.11 -7.65
C TYR A 653 -1.58 -31.18 -6.80
N SER A 654 -1.21 -30.83 -5.57
CA SER A 654 -0.47 -31.72 -4.67
C SER A 654 -1.39 -32.61 -3.84
N TRP A 655 -2.44 -32.04 -3.24
CA TRP A 655 -3.30 -32.68 -2.25
C TRP A 655 -4.64 -33.18 -2.81
N GLY A 656 -5.14 -32.57 -3.89
CA GLY A 656 -6.44 -32.88 -4.50
C GLY A 656 -7.54 -31.91 -4.09
N GLN A 657 -8.81 -32.28 -4.23
CA GLN A 657 -9.96 -31.37 -4.00
C GLN A 657 -10.45 -31.32 -2.54
N SER A 658 -9.90 -32.17 -1.66
CA SER A 658 -10.29 -32.28 -0.25
C SER A 658 -9.11 -31.87 0.63
N PHE A 659 -9.08 -30.60 1.03
CA PHE A 659 -8.00 -30.01 1.82
C PHE A 659 -8.11 -30.36 3.31
N HIS A 660 -8.03 -31.64 3.65
CA HIS A 660 -8.03 -32.08 5.05
C HIS A 660 -7.27 -33.40 5.24
N PHE A 661 -7.00 -33.75 6.50
CA PHE A 661 -6.36 -35.01 6.87
C PHE A 661 -7.36 -36.14 7.13
N CYS A 662 -6.85 -37.36 7.28
CA CYS A 662 -7.64 -38.54 7.58
C CYS A 662 -6.82 -39.59 8.35
N ARG A 663 -7.51 -40.45 9.10
CA ARG A 663 -6.95 -41.69 9.67
C ARG A 663 -6.87 -42.78 8.60
N PHE A 664 -5.98 -43.77 8.76
CA PHE A 664 -5.74 -44.81 7.74
C PHE A 664 -6.10 -46.22 8.20
N ALA A 665 -7.07 -46.84 7.53
CA ALA A 665 -7.41 -48.26 7.75
C ALA A 665 -6.47 -49.20 6.97
N ARG A 666 -6.41 -50.46 7.38
CA ARG A 666 -5.53 -51.46 6.76
C ARG A 666 -5.89 -51.73 5.30
N GLY A 667 -4.90 -51.65 4.41
CA GLY A 667 -5.04 -51.89 2.98
C GLY A 667 -5.75 -50.77 2.21
N GLU A 668 -6.00 -49.63 2.87
CA GLU A 668 -6.71 -48.49 2.29
C GLU A 668 -5.74 -47.52 1.61
N SER A 669 -6.10 -47.04 0.41
CA SER A 669 -5.35 -45.96 -0.25
C SER A 669 -5.75 -44.59 0.29
N PHE A 670 -4.86 -43.60 0.17
CA PHE A 670 -5.10 -42.25 0.67
C PHE A 670 -6.43 -41.63 0.20
N SER A 671 -6.73 -41.72 -1.10
CA SER A 671 -7.97 -41.16 -1.64
C SER A 671 -9.23 -41.76 -1.01
N ARG A 672 -9.21 -43.05 -0.65
CA ARG A 672 -10.37 -43.69 -0.04
C ARG A 672 -10.45 -43.40 1.46
N ALA A 673 -9.32 -43.27 2.13
CA ALA A 673 -9.26 -42.85 3.53
C ALA A 673 -9.89 -41.46 3.75
N ILE A 674 -9.63 -40.51 2.84
CA ILE A 674 -10.27 -39.19 2.83
C ILE A 674 -11.80 -39.31 2.71
N LEU A 675 -12.29 -40.08 1.73
CA LEU A 675 -13.73 -40.27 1.52
C LEU A 675 -14.39 -40.90 2.75
N ARG A 676 -13.76 -41.93 3.31
CA ARG A 676 -14.24 -42.58 4.55
C ARG A 676 -14.33 -41.58 5.70
N HIS A 677 -13.37 -40.68 5.83
CA HIS A 677 -13.36 -39.64 6.87
C HIS A 677 -14.56 -38.68 6.72
N GLN A 678 -14.87 -38.27 5.50
CA GLN A 678 -16.04 -37.41 5.20
C GLN A 678 -17.37 -38.15 5.46
N HIS A 679 -17.50 -39.39 4.97
CA HIS A 679 -18.70 -40.20 5.19
C HIS A 679 -18.93 -40.49 6.68
N PHE A 680 -17.84 -40.65 7.46
CA PHE A 680 -17.92 -40.79 8.90
C PHE A 680 -18.57 -39.60 9.57
N LEU A 681 -18.11 -38.40 9.26
CA LEU A 681 -18.69 -37.18 9.79
C LEU A 681 -20.18 -37.07 9.42
N ALA A 682 -20.52 -37.30 8.16
CA ALA A 682 -21.89 -37.24 7.65
C ALA A 682 -22.83 -38.18 8.41
N ALA A 683 -22.41 -39.43 8.60
CA ALA A 683 -23.19 -40.43 9.32
C ALA A 683 -23.30 -40.09 10.81
N ARG A 684 -22.24 -39.56 11.43
CA ARG A 684 -22.20 -39.24 12.87
C ARG A 684 -23.12 -38.10 13.24
N ILE A 685 -23.23 -37.08 12.38
CA ILE A 685 -24.18 -35.99 12.59
C ILE A 685 -25.56 -36.25 11.97
N GLY A 686 -25.76 -37.46 11.43
CA GLY A 686 -27.06 -37.94 10.99
C GLY A 686 -27.60 -37.24 9.74
N ILE A 687 -26.74 -36.84 8.80
CA ILE A 687 -27.16 -36.27 7.51
C ILE A 687 -27.99 -37.30 6.74
N LYS A 688 -29.16 -36.88 6.25
CA LYS A 688 -30.10 -37.69 5.48
C LYS A 688 -30.39 -37.06 4.12
N ASN A 689 -30.99 -37.85 3.24
CA ASN A 689 -31.47 -37.38 1.94
C ASN A 689 -32.38 -36.16 2.11
N ASP A 690 -32.21 -35.19 1.20
CA ASP A 690 -32.95 -33.93 1.12
C ASP A 690 -32.80 -32.94 2.30
N MET A 691 -31.98 -33.24 3.32
CA MET A 691 -31.63 -32.27 4.37
C MET A 691 -30.89 -31.05 3.80
N LYS A 692 -31.12 -29.87 4.37
CA LYS A 692 -30.33 -28.67 4.08
C LYS A 692 -29.12 -28.63 5.00
N VAL A 693 -27.94 -28.78 4.42
CA VAL A 693 -26.66 -28.84 5.15
C VAL A 693 -25.80 -27.66 4.78
N LEU A 694 -25.14 -27.06 5.76
CA LEU A 694 -24.14 -26.01 5.57
C LEU A 694 -22.72 -26.60 5.73
N ASP A 695 -21.87 -26.34 4.74
CA ASP A 695 -20.42 -26.58 4.78
C ASP A 695 -19.71 -25.24 5.07
N VAL A 696 -19.15 -25.10 6.27
CA VAL A 696 -18.48 -23.86 6.72
C VAL A 696 -17.00 -23.94 6.37
N GLY A 697 -16.57 -23.12 5.41
CA GLY A 697 -15.21 -23.15 4.86
C GLY A 697 -15.03 -24.23 3.80
N CYS A 698 -15.92 -24.28 2.80
CA CYS A 698 -16.03 -25.41 1.87
C CYS A 698 -14.85 -25.61 0.89
N GLY A 699 -13.84 -24.73 0.91
CA GLY A 699 -12.70 -24.77 0.00
C GLY A 699 -13.14 -24.76 -1.47
N VAL A 700 -12.55 -25.65 -2.28
CA VAL A 700 -12.94 -25.89 -3.68
C VAL A 700 -14.10 -26.89 -3.83
N GLY A 701 -14.82 -27.21 -2.75
CA GLY A 701 -16.06 -27.98 -2.78
C GLY A 701 -15.92 -29.50 -2.93
N GLY A 702 -14.73 -30.07 -2.70
CA GLY A 702 -14.52 -31.52 -2.75
C GLY A 702 -15.37 -32.30 -1.72
N PRO A 703 -15.25 -32.01 -0.41
CA PRO A 703 -16.06 -32.68 0.61
C PRO A 703 -17.57 -32.52 0.37
N ALA A 704 -18.03 -31.32 0.00
CA ALA A 704 -19.44 -31.07 -0.31
C ALA A 704 -20.00 -32.00 -1.40
N GLN A 705 -19.24 -32.27 -2.47
CA GLN A 705 -19.66 -33.21 -3.51
C GLN A 705 -19.83 -34.63 -2.98
N GLU A 706 -18.91 -35.08 -2.15
CA GLU A 706 -18.94 -36.43 -1.58
C GLU A 706 -20.05 -36.58 -0.54
N MET A 707 -20.30 -35.55 0.27
CA MET A 707 -21.46 -35.50 1.18
C MET A 707 -22.79 -35.66 0.42
N VAL A 708 -22.95 -34.97 -0.71
CA VAL A 708 -24.14 -35.07 -1.58
C VAL A 708 -24.24 -36.46 -2.22
N LYS A 709 -23.13 -37.01 -2.74
CA LYS A 709 -23.12 -38.35 -3.34
C LYS A 709 -23.47 -39.45 -2.33
N PHE A 710 -22.98 -39.32 -1.10
CA PHE A 710 -23.17 -40.31 -0.05
C PHE A 710 -24.57 -40.29 0.55
N THR A 711 -25.12 -39.10 0.80
CA THR A 711 -26.36 -38.95 1.58
C THR A 711 -27.57 -38.51 0.76
N GLY A 712 -27.34 -37.88 -0.40
CA GLY A 712 -28.38 -37.24 -1.19
C GLY A 712 -28.89 -35.90 -0.62
N CYS A 713 -28.23 -35.31 0.38
CA CYS A 713 -28.61 -34.01 0.95
C CYS A 713 -28.41 -32.83 -0.04
N HIS A 714 -28.85 -31.65 0.36
CA HIS A 714 -28.52 -30.38 -0.28
C HIS A 714 -27.44 -29.67 0.53
N VAL A 715 -26.26 -29.43 -0.06
CA VAL A 715 -25.19 -28.71 0.62
C VAL A 715 -25.09 -27.29 0.08
N THR A 716 -25.10 -26.33 1.00
CA THR A 716 -24.66 -24.95 0.74
C THR A 716 -23.26 -24.80 1.32
N GLY A 717 -22.27 -24.52 0.50
CA GLY A 717 -20.91 -24.24 0.97
C GLY A 717 -20.63 -22.75 1.10
N LEU A 718 -20.16 -22.32 2.26
CA LEU A 718 -19.73 -20.95 2.53
C LEU A 718 -18.20 -20.89 2.52
N ASN A 719 -17.61 -19.94 1.81
CA ASN A 719 -16.16 -19.75 1.82
C ASN A 719 -15.77 -18.28 1.59
N LEU A 720 -14.66 -17.87 2.20
CA LEU A 720 -14.12 -16.50 2.15
C LEU A 720 -13.40 -16.21 0.83
N SER A 721 -12.91 -17.23 0.12
CA SER A 721 -12.22 -17.08 -1.16
C SER A 721 -13.19 -17.22 -2.34
N GLU A 722 -13.45 -16.12 -3.05
CA GLU A 722 -14.27 -16.13 -4.26
C GLU A 722 -13.67 -17.02 -5.36
N TYR A 723 -12.34 -17.06 -5.48
CA TYR A 723 -11.64 -17.95 -6.41
C TYR A 723 -11.98 -19.43 -6.16
N GLN A 724 -11.96 -19.85 -4.89
CA GLN A 724 -12.31 -21.22 -4.52
C GLN A 724 -13.80 -21.53 -4.69
N VAL A 725 -14.69 -20.55 -4.41
CA VAL A 725 -16.14 -20.66 -4.70
C VAL A 725 -16.39 -20.90 -6.19
N ASN A 726 -15.70 -20.17 -7.07
CA ASN A 726 -15.80 -20.37 -8.51
C ASN A 726 -15.31 -21.77 -8.95
N HIS A 727 -14.23 -22.28 -8.36
CA HIS A 727 -13.77 -23.66 -8.60
C HIS A 727 -14.80 -24.69 -8.13
N ALA A 728 -15.37 -24.49 -6.94
CA ALA A 728 -16.40 -25.36 -6.37
C ALA A 728 -17.64 -25.44 -7.26
N ASP A 729 -18.11 -24.29 -7.77
CA ASP A 729 -19.20 -24.21 -8.73
C ASP A 729 -18.89 -24.96 -10.04
N ASN A 730 -17.68 -24.79 -10.57
CA ASN A 730 -17.24 -25.47 -11.79
C ASN A 730 -17.16 -26.99 -11.61
N TYR A 731 -16.65 -27.48 -10.48
CA TYR A 731 -16.61 -28.91 -10.19
C TYR A 731 -18.01 -29.50 -9.96
N SER A 732 -18.88 -28.76 -9.27
CA SER A 732 -20.29 -29.13 -9.10
C SER A 732 -21.00 -29.28 -10.45
N LYS A 733 -20.80 -28.33 -11.38
CA LYS A 733 -21.33 -28.41 -12.76
C LYS A 733 -20.76 -29.60 -13.51
N GLY A 734 -19.44 -29.81 -13.44
CA GLY A 734 -18.75 -30.93 -14.09
C GLY A 734 -19.18 -32.30 -13.58
N ALA A 735 -19.59 -32.40 -12.30
CA ALA A 735 -20.11 -33.61 -11.68
C ALA A 735 -21.64 -33.79 -11.86
N GLY A 736 -22.35 -32.82 -12.47
CA GLY A 736 -23.80 -32.86 -12.61
C GLY A 736 -24.59 -32.64 -11.31
N LEU A 737 -23.96 -32.06 -10.28
CA LEU A 737 -24.49 -31.93 -8.92
C LEU A 737 -25.03 -30.53 -8.59
N SER A 738 -25.06 -29.58 -9.54
CA SER A 738 -25.49 -28.19 -9.31
C SER A 738 -26.94 -28.01 -8.84
N HIS A 739 -27.77 -29.04 -8.95
CA HIS A 739 -29.13 -29.04 -8.42
C HIS A 739 -29.18 -29.33 -6.91
N LYS A 740 -28.11 -29.88 -6.33
CA LYS A 740 -27.96 -30.19 -4.90
C LYS A 740 -26.85 -29.39 -4.20
N LEU A 741 -25.93 -28.80 -4.96
CA LEU A 741 -24.82 -27.98 -4.46
C LEU A 741 -24.98 -26.52 -4.82
N LYS A 742 -24.81 -25.65 -3.83
CA LYS A 742 -24.68 -24.19 -4.00
C LYS A 742 -23.48 -23.69 -3.22
N PHE A 743 -22.72 -22.76 -3.79
CA PHE A 743 -21.60 -22.14 -3.10
C PHE A 743 -21.83 -20.65 -2.96
N VAL A 744 -21.48 -20.11 -1.79
CA VAL A 744 -21.72 -18.72 -1.40
C VAL A 744 -20.39 -18.14 -0.95
N HIS A 745 -19.99 -17.03 -1.57
CA HIS A 745 -18.89 -16.23 -1.08
C HIS A 745 -19.35 -15.43 0.14
N GLY A 746 -18.65 -15.57 1.26
CA GLY A 746 -18.95 -14.83 2.48
C GLY A 746 -18.05 -15.23 3.65
N ASP A 747 -18.11 -14.41 4.70
CA ASP A 747 -17.36 -14.63 5.93
C ASP A 747 -18.17 -15.47 6.91
N PHE A 748 -17.60 -16.55 7.45
CA PHE A 748 -18.29 -17.37 8.45
C PHE A 748 -18.48 -16.68 9.81
N MET A 749 -17.84 -15.51 10.02
CA MET A 749 -18.06 -14.66 11.18
C MET A 749 -19.29 -13.75 11.02
N ALA A 750 -19.87 -13.70 9.81
CA ALA A 750 -21.06 -12.94 9.47
C ALA A 750 -21.83 -13.69 8.37
N MET A 751 -22.40 -14.84 8.71
CA MET A 751 -22.99 -15.74 7.71
C MET A 751 -24.22 -15.11 7.06
N PRO A 752 -24.29 -15.03 5.71
CA PRO A 752 -25.37 -14.37 4.98
C PRO A 752 -26.64 -15.24 4.89
N PHE A 753 -26.96 -15.97 5.95
CA PHE A 753 -28.10 -16.87 6.03
C PHE A 753 -29.03 -16.44 7.16
N PRO A 754 -30.36 -16.53 6.98
CA PRO A 754 -31.31 -16.33 8.06
C PRO A 754 -31.10 -17.33 9.20
N ASP A 755 -31.58 -16.96 10.39
CA ASP A 755 -31.58 -17.84 11.56
C ASP A 755 -32.31 -19.15 11.26
N SER A 756 -31.84 -20.26 11.84
CA SER A 756 -32.47 -21.59 11.73
C SER A 756 -32.72 -22.07 10.28
N SER A 757 -31.79 -21.76 9.36
CA SER A 757 -31.87 -22.12 7.94
C SER A 757 -31.50 -23.57 7.63
N PHE A 758 -30.64 -24.21 8.43
CA PHE A 758 -30.04 -25.51 8.13
C PHE A 758 -30.40 -26.60 9.13
N ASP A 759 -30.57 -27.83 8.62
CA ASP A 759 -30.86 -29.03 9.41
C ASP A 759 -29.61 -29.60 10.10
N ALA A 760 -28.45 -29.48 9.45
CA ALA A 760 -27.14 -29.86 9.98
C ALA A 760 -26.06 -28.91 9.45
N VAL A 761 -24.96 -28.77 10.19
CA VAL A 761 -23.80 -27.96 9.80
C VAL A 761 -22.54 -28.81 9.94
N TYR A 762 -21.58 -28.70 9.04
CA TYR A 762 -20.25 -29.24 9.28
C TYR A 762 -19.15 -28.25 8.90
N ALA A 763 -18.01 -28.40 9.57
CA ALA A 763 -16.77 -27.68 9.25
C ALA A 763 -15.61 -28.68 9.31
N ILE A 764 -14.79 -28.74 8.26
CA ILE A 764 -13.63 -29.63 8.23
C ILE A 764 -12.39 -28.76 8.11
N GLU A 765 -11.64 -28.65 9.21
CA GLU A 765 -10.35 -27.94 9.31
C GLU A 765 -10.42 -26.47 8.82
N ALA A 766 -11.54 -25.80 9.11
CA ALA A 766 -11.84 -24.47 8.61
C ALA A 766 -11.97 -23.40 9.70
N THR A 767 -12.58 -23.74 10.84
CA THR A 767 -12.89 -22.76 11.90
C THR A 767 -11.64 -22.24 12.62
N LEU A 768 -10.49 -22.92 12.51
CA LEU A 768 -9.17 -22.44 12.94
C LEU A 768 -8.75 -21.12 12.29
N HIS A 769 -9.29 -20.78 11.12
CA HIS A 769 -9.02 -19.50 10.46
C HIS A 769 -9.84 -18.34 11.05
N ALA A 770 -10.81 -18.62 11.92
CA ALA A 770 -11.59 -17.61 12.60
C ALA A 770 -10.74 -16.88 13.64
N PRO A 771 -10.97 -15.58 13.87
CA PRO A 771 -10.29 -14.83 14.92
C PRO A 771 -10.79 -15.24 16.32
N SER A 772 -11.97 -15.85 16.39
CA SER A 772 -12.62 -16.33 17.59
C SER A 772 -13.47 -17.55 17.28
N LEU A 773 -13.12 -18.70 17.89
CA LEU A 773 -13.92 -19.93 17.80
C LEU A 773 -15.33 -19.71 18.36
N GLN A 774 -15.47 -19.00 19.49
CA GLN A 774 -16.79 -18.73 20.07
C GLN A 774 -17.66 -17.93 19.09
N GLY A 775 -17.08 -16.96 18.39
CA GLY A 775 -17.81 -16.15 17.40
C GLY A 775 -18.36 -16.99 16.25
N VAL A 776 -17.51 -17.80 15.60
CA VAL A 776 -17.98 -18.67 14.50
C VAL A 776 -18.96 -19.74 14.99
N TYR A 777 -18.77 -20.29 16.20
CA TYR A 777 -19.71 -21.25 16.77
C TYR A 777 -21.06 -20.61 17.11
N THR A 778 -21.08 -19.33 17.49
CA THR A 778 -22.32 -18.56 17.70
C THR A 778 -23.07 -18.37 16.39
N GLU A 779 -22.37 -18.04 15.29
CA GLU A 779 -22.96 -17.95 13.96
C GLU A 779 -23.50 -19.31 13.47
N ILE A 780 -22.73 -20.39 13.68
CA ILE A 780 -23.20 -21.76 13.41
C ILE A 780 -24.48 -22.05 14.19
N ARG A 781 -24.50 -21.74 15.50
CA ARG A 781 -25.67 -21.96 16.36
C ARG A 781 -26.88 -21.18 15.87
N ARG A 782 -26.69 -19.95 15.38
CA ARG A 782 -27.74 -19.08 14.86
C ARG A 782 -28.37 -19.65 13.60
N VAL A 783 -27.58 -20.12 12.63
CA VAL A 783 -28.09 -20.64 11.35
C VAL A 783 -28.58 -22.09 11.44
N LEU A 784 -28.19 -22.82 12.49
CA LEU A 784 -28.65 -24.18 12.77
C LEU A 784 -30.05 -24.17 13.39
N ARG A 785 -30.95 -25.03 12.90
CA ARG A 785 -32.28 -25.22 13.46
C ARG A 785 -32.22 -25.74 14.90
N PRO A 786 -33.21 -25.43 15.76
CA PRO A 786 -33.32 -26.07 17.07
C PRO A 786 -33.32 -27.60 16.94
N GLY A 787 -32.43 -28.27 17.69
CA GLY A 787 -32.23 -29.73 17.61
C GLY A 787 -31.41 -30.21 16.41
N GLY A 788 -30.89 -29.31 15.57
CA GLY A 788 -29.90 -29.64 14.55
C GLY A 788 -28.54 -29.98 15.15
N VAL A 789 -27.71 -30.69 14.39
CA VAL A 789 -26.39 -31.17 14.85
C VAL A 789 -25.28 -30.51 14.02
N VAL A 790 -24.20 -30.13 14.70
CA VAL A 790 -22.97 -29.64 14.06
C VAL A 790 -21.84 -30.68 14.22
N GLY A 791 -21.08 -30.93 13.15
CA GLY A 791 -19.89 -31.78 13.18
C GLY A 791 -18.63 -31.01 12.77
N ILE A 792 -17.59 -31.05 13.61
CA ILE A 792 -16.36 -30.28 13.37
C ILE A 792 -15.15 -31.20 13.45
N TYR A 793 -14.28 -31.14 12.44
CA TYR A 793 -12.88 -31.56 12.56
C TYR A 793 -12.02 -30.31 12.64
N GLU A 794 -11.11 -30.25 13.62
CA GLU A 794 -10.35 -29.02 13.91
C GLU A 794 -8.92 -29.32 14.31
N TRP A 795 -8.00 -28.41 13.96
CA TRP A 795 -6.62 -28.44 14.45
C TRP A 795 -6.49 -27.64 15.73
N LEU A 796 -6.19 -28.33 16.82
CA LEU A 796 -6.05 -27.73 18.14
C LEU A 796 -4.74 -28.19 18.78
N MET A 797 -4.14 -27.30 19.55
CA MET A 797 -2.97 -27.65 20.36
C MET A 797 -3.42 -28.45 21.58
N THR A 798 -2.65 -29.47 21.95
CA THR A 798 -2.90 -30.20 23.20
C THR A 798 -2.70 -29.27 24.41
N ASP A 799 -3.24 -29.69 25.55
CA ASP A 799 -3.02 -28.96 26.82
C ASP A 799 -1.56 -29.09 27.32
N GLU A 800 -0.71 -29.89 26.65
CA GLU A 800 0.74 -29.98 26.90
C GLU A 800 1.54 -28.86 26.22
N TYR A 801 0.90 -28.07 25.33
CA TYR A 801 1.55 -26.90 24.73
C TYR A 801 1.91 -25.87 25.80
N ASP A 802 3.12 -25.33 25.69
CA ASP A 802 3.66 -24.32 26.60
C ASP A 802 4.24 -23.19 25.75
N ASN A 803 3.67 -22.00 25.89
CA ASN A 803 4.11 -20.85 25.12
C ASN A 803 5.49 -20.35 25.55
N GLU A 804 5.95 -20.64 26.77
CA GLU A 804 7.27 -20.27 27.26
C GLU A 804 8.37 -21.21 26.75
N ASN A 805 7.99 -22.38 26.25
CA ASN A 805 8.90 -23.27 25.56
C ASN A 805 9.11 -22.78 24.11
N LEU A 806 10.29 -22.23 23.82
CA LEU A 806 10.64 -21.72 22.49
C LEU A 806 10.48 -22.75 21.37
N ALA A 807 10.69 -24.04 21.63
CA ALA A 807 10.50 -25.09 20.62
C ALA A 807 9.01 -25.26 20.28
N HIS A 808 8.15 -25.30 21.30
CA HIS A 808 6.69 -25.36 21.10
C HIS A 808 6.20 -24.11 20.36
N ARG A 809 6.64 -22.92 20.80
CA ARG A 809 6.30 -21.64 20.16
C ARG A 809 6.73 -21.61 18.70
N SER A 810 7.96 -22.02 18.40
CA SER A 810 8.47 -22.05 17.03
C SER A 810 7.67 -22.98 16.12
N ILE A 811 7.30 -24.18 16.60
CA ILE A 811 6.47 -25.12 15.84
C ILE A 811 5.10 -24.51 15.57
N ARG A 812 4.45 -23.91 16.58
CA ARG A 812 3.16 -23.24 16.41
C ARG A 812 3.24 -22.11 15.39
N VAL A 813 4.21 -21.20 15.51
CA VAL A 813 4.35 -20.06 14.57
C VAL A 813 4.60 -20.52 13.14
N ASP A 814 5.42 -21.56 12.96
CA ASP A 814 5.67 -22.13 11.64
C ASP A 814 4.41 -22.77 11.03
N ILE A 815 3.57 -23.42 11.84
CA ILE A 815 2.26 -23.92 11.40
C ILE A 815 1.34 -22.75 11.05
N GLU A 816 1.25 -21.74 11.91
CA GLU A 816 0.40 -20.57 11.67
C GLU A 816 0.76 -19.84 10.37
N GLN A 817 2.06 -19.63 10.15
CA GLN A 817 2.59 -19.00 8.94
C GLN A 817 2.43 -19.87 7.69
N ALA A 818 2.53 -21.18 7.79
CA ALA A 818 2.49 -22.03 6.61
C ALA A 818 1.07 -22.40 6.16
N PHE A 819 0.11 -22.30 7.08
CA PHE A 819 -1.29 -22.65 6.85
C PHE A 819 -2.23 -21.44 6.89
N GLY A 820 -1.73 -20.22 7.08
CA GLY A 820 -2.58 -19.02 7.06
C GLY A 820 -3.54 -18.95 8.25
N ILE A 821 -3.05 -19.35 9.42
CA ILE A 821 -3.79 -19.39 10.68
C ILE A 821 -3.41 -18.15 11.49
N ALA A 822 -4.40 -17.36 11.92
CA ALA A 822 -4.12 -16.13 12.66
C ALA A 822 -3.50 -16.41 14.04
N SER A 823 -4.07 -17.40 14.75
CA SER A 823 -3.56 -17.92 16.02
C SER A 823 -4.20 -19.28 16.30
N MET A 824 -3.39 -20.32 16.52
CA MET A 824 -3.88 -21.60 17.02
C MET A 824 -4.37 -21.47 18.47
N VAL A 825 -5.28 -22.36 18.86
CA VAL A 825 -5.85 -22.42 20.21
C VAL A 825 -5.76 -23.83 20.80
N GLN A 826 -5.78 -23.93 22.13
CA GLN A 826 -5.74 -25.22 22.81
C GLN A 826 -7.10 -25.92 22.81
N VAL A 827 -7.10 -27.25 22.97
CA VAL A 827 -8.31 -28.07 23.04
C VAL A 827 -9.27 -27.56 24.12
N SER A 828 -8.76 -27.28 25.32
CA SER A 828 -9.58 -26.79 26.43
C SER A 828 -10.29 -25.47 26.14
N ASP A 829 -9.69 -24.57 25.37
CA ASP A 829 -10.30 -23.29 25.00
C ASP A 829 -11.36 -23.44 23.90
N ALA A 830 -11.13 -24.35 22.95
CA ALA A 830 -12.13 -24.69 21.94
C ALA A 830 -13.39 -25.30 22.58
N LEU A 831 -13.24 -26.18 23.57
CA LEU A 831 -14.37 -26.78 24.29
C LEU A 831 -15.18 -25.72 25.06
N LYS A 832 -14.50 -24.80 25.77
CA LYS A 832 -15.18 -23.66 26.41
C LYS A 832 -15.91 -22.78 25.40
N ALA A 833 -15.34 -22.58 24.21
CA ALA A 833 -15.97 -21.79 23.15
C ALA A 833 -17.27 -22.44 22.62
N VAL A 834 -17.34 -23.77 22.56
CA VAL A 834 -18.58 -24.52 22.20
C VAL A 834 -19.67 -24.25 23.23
N GLU A 835 -19.36 -24.41 24.52
CA GLU A 835 -20.31 -24.15 25.60
C GLU A 835 -20.76 -22.67 25.63
N ALA A 836 -19.81 -21.74 25.49
CA ALA A 836 -20.08 -20.31 25.51
C ALA A 836 -20.89 -19.81 24.29
N ALA A 837 -20.87 -20.56 23.19
CA ALA A 837 -21.73 -20.31 22.02
C ALA A 837 -23.15 -20.87 22.19
N GLY A 838 -23.44 -21.56 23.30
CA GLY A 838 -24.76 -22.15 23.57
C GLY A 838 -25.02 -23.44 22.78
N LEU A 839 -23.96 -24.16 22.41
CA LEU A 839 -24.02 -25.51 21.86
C LEU A 839 -23.82 -26.54 22.97
N GLU A 840 -24.56 -27.65 22.89
CA GLU A 840 -24.39 -28.79 23.81
C GLU A 840 -23.35 -29.76 23.22
N LEU A 841 -22.28 -30.03 23.96
CA LEU A 841 -21.23 -30.94 23.52
C LEU A 841 -21.66 -32.40 23.74
N GLU A 842 -22.04 -33.10 22.67
CA GLU A 842 -22.38 -34.53 22.76
C GLU A 842 -21.14 -35.44 22.84
N VAL A 843 -20.16 -35.22 21.96
CA VAL A 843 -18.95 -36.04 21.83
C VAL A 843 -17.79 -35.20 21.34
N HIS A 844 -16.62 -35.37 21.95
CA HIS A 844 -15.34 -34.94 21.39
C HIS A 844 -14.32 -36.09 21.46
N THR A 845 -13.40 -36.15 20.51
CA THR A 845 -12.35 -37.18 20.48
C THR A 845 -11.14 -36.64 19.75
N ASP A 846 -9.96 -36.85 20.33
CA ASP A 846 -8.69 -36.62 19.66
C ASP A 846 -8.43 -37.73 18.63
N LEU A 847 -8.45 -37.36 17.35
CA LEU A 847 -8.25 -38.25 16.21
C LEU A 847 -6.77 -38.37 15.80
N ALA A 848 -5.87 -37.60 16.41
CA ALA A 848 -4.43 -37.70 16.17
C ALA A 848 -3.81 -38.91 16.89
N VAL A 849 -4.45 -39.39 17.96
CA VAL A 849 -4.00 -40.53 18.77
C VAL A 849 -4.77 -41.80 18.36
N ASP A 850 -4.04 -42.87 18.01
CA ASP A 850 -4.64 -44.18 17.73
C ASP A 850 -5.06 -44.90 19.01
N LYS A 851 -6.19 -44.48 19.57
CA LYS A 851 -6.74 -45.05 20.81
C LYS A 851 -7.29 -46.47 20.63
N ASP A 852 -7.67 -46.83 19.41
CA ASP A 852 -8.35 -48.09 19.11
C ASP A 852 -7.39 -49.17 18.57
N GLY A 853 -6.12 -48.81 18.28
CA GLY A 853 -5.12 -49.69 17.68
C GLY A 853 -5.44 -50.09 16.25
N LEU A 854 -6.27 -49.29 15.57
CA LEU A 854 -6.82 -49.60 14.24
C LEU A 854 -6.08 -48.87 13.12
N ASP A 855 -5.28 -47.85 13.45
CA ASP A 855 -4.57 -47.07 12.46
C ASP A 855 -3.32 -47.81 12.00
N THR A 856 -3.19 -47.93 10.69
CA THR A 856 -2.04 -48.60 10.04
C THR A 856 -0.95 -47.63 9.61
N ALA A 857 -1.26 -46.33 9.65
CA ALA A 857 -0.35 -45.24 9.39
C ALA A 857 -0.80 -44.01 10.19
N PRO A 858 0.14 -43.15 10.64
CA PRO A 858 -0.22 -41.90 11.29
C PRO A 858 -0.98 -40.97 10.33
N TRP A 859 -1.85 -40.10 10.84
CA TRP A 859 -2.62 -39.15 10.03
C TRP A 859 -1.74 -38.23 9.16
N TYR A 860 -0.53 -37.89 9.63
CA TYR A 860 0.44 -37.04 8.92
C TYR A 860 1.31 -37.80 7.91
N TRP A 861 1.10 -39.12 7.76
CA TRP A 861 1.86 -40.00 6.87
C TRP A 861 2.11 -39.41 5.47
N PRO A 862 1.09 -38.90 4.74
CA PRO A 862 1.30 -38.34 3.40
C PRO A 862 2.33 -37.20 3.35
N MET A 863 2.52 -36.47 4.46
CA MET A 863 3.52 -35.41 4.59
C MET A 863 4.90 -35.94 4.97
N SER A 864 5.00 -36.92 5.87
CA SER A 864 6.29 -37.46 6.32
C SER A 864 7.02 -38.28 5.25
N ARG A 865 6.28 -38.91 4.32
CA ARG A 865 6.83 -39.65 3.16
C ARG A 865 7.74 -40.85 3.51
N ASP A 866 7.83 -41.25 4.77
CA ASP A 866 8.30 -42.57 5.30
C ASP A 866 7.74 -43.87 4.63
N ILE A 867 8.32 -44.33 3.53
CA ILE A 867 7.95 -45.53 2.72
C ILE A 867 7.38 -46.75 3.50
N LYS A 868 7.71 -46.95 4.79
CA LYS A 868 7.15 -47.98 5.68
C LYS A 868 5.62 -47.98 5.83
N TYR A 869 4.93 -46.85 5.62
CA TYR A 869 3.48 -46.74 5.80
C TYR A 869 2.69 -46.85 4.48
N ILE A 870 3.35 -47.19 3.37
CA ILE A 870 2.71 -47.46 2.07
C ILE A 870 1.84 -48.71 2.20
N GLN A 871 0.56 -48.60 1.82
CA GLN A 871 -0.40 -49.70 1.91
C GLN A 871 -0.75 -50.31 0.55
N THR A 872 -0.71 -49.52 -0.51
CA THR A 872 -1.04 -49.92 -1.88
C THR A 872 0.03 -49.47 -2.88
N GLY A 873 0.06 -50.11 -4.07
CA GLY A 873 0.95 -49.67 -5.16
C GLY A 873 0.68 -48.23 -5.62
N TRP A 874 -0.55 -47.74 -5.45
CA TRP A 874 -0.94 -46.35 -5.72
C TRP A 874 -0.39 -45.37 -4.67
N ASP A 875 -0.21 -45.81 -3.42
CA ASP A 875 0.43 -44.99 -2.39
C ASP A 875 1.94 -44.84 -2.67
N LEU A 876 2.59 -45.84 -3.27
CA LEU A 876 3.98 -45.72 -3.73
C LEU A 876 4.10 -44.69 -4.87
N ILE A 877 3.18 -44.72 -5.84
CA ILE A 877 3.14 -43.72 -6.92
C ILE A 877 2.88 -42.32 -6.34
N SER A 878 1.98 -42.20 -5.38
CA SER A 878 1.66 -40.92 -4.74
C SER A 878 2.85 -40.40 -3.91
N ALA A 879 3.48 -41.24 -3.10
CA ALA A 879 4.66 -40.89 -2.31
C ALA A 879 5.87 -40.50 -3.17
N LEU A 880 6.12 -41.22 -4.28
CA LEU A 880 7.17 -40.89 -5.25
C LEU A 880 6.85 -39.60 -6.02
N LYS A 881 5.59 -39.42 -6.43
CA LYS A 881 5.10 -38.18 -7.03
C LYS A 881 5.40 -37.02 -6.10
N HIS A 882 5.06 -37.07 -4.81
CA HIS A 882 5.36 -35.99 -3.87
C HIS A 882 6.87 -35.73 -3.65
N ARG A 883 7.71 -36.76 -3.50
CA ARG A 883 9.17 -36.58 -3.26
C ARG A 883 9.91 -35.96 -4.47
N VAL A 884 9.59 -36.43 -5.68
CA VAL A 884 10.29 -35.99 -6.90
C VAL A 884 9.64 -34.73 -7.47
N SER A 885 8.31 -34.60 -7.41
CA SER A 885 7.62 -33.44 -7.99
C SER A 885 7.79 -32.15 -7.20
N VAL A 886 7.93 -32.17 -5.87
CA VAL A 886 8.15 -30.93 -5.10
C VAL A 886 9.55 -30.37 -5.35
N ALA A 887 10.58 -31.23 -5.36
CA ALA A 887 11.95 -30.81 -5.68
C ALA A 887 12.10 -30.36 -7.15
N LEU A 888 11.48 -31.08 -8.10
CA LEU A 888 11.45 -30.66 -9.51
C LEU A 888 10.58 -29.41 -9.72
N ALA A 889 9.47 -29.25 -9.00
CA ALA A 889 8.64 -28.05 -9.07
C ALA A 889 9.38 -26.84 -8.49
N LEU A 890 10.08 -26.97 -7.36
CA LEU A 890 10.93 -25.91 -6.80
C LEU A 890 12.05 -25.53 -7.78
N GLY A 891 12.75 -26.51 -8.36
CA GLY A 891 13.80 -26.26 -9.34
C GLY A 891 13.29 -25.64 -10.64
N LEU A 892 12.16 -26.11 -11.16
CA LEU A 892 11.53 -25.57 -12.37
C LEU A 892 10.93 -24.19 -12.13
N LEU A 893 10.27 -23.95 -11.00
CA LEU A 893 9.71 -22.65 -10.63
C LEU A 893 10.84 -21.63 -10.39
N TRP A 894 11.97 -22.06 -9.81
CA TRP A 894 13.18 -21.24 -9.69
C TRP A 894 13.74 -20.85 -11.06
N LEU A 895 13.85 -21.80 -11.99
CA LEU A 895 14.28 -21.52 -13.36
C LEU A 895 13.29 -20.58 -14.07
N LEU A 896 11.98 -20.83 -13.96
CA LEU A 896 10.93 -20.01 -14.57
C LEU A 896 10.87 -18.60 -13.97
N ALA A 897 11.14 -18.43 -12.67
CA ALA A 897 11.24 -17.12 -12.03
C ALA A 897 12.51 -16.38 -12.47
N ALA A 898 13.65 -17.08 -12.58
CA ALA A 898 14.91 -16.50 -13.05
C ALA A 898 14.80 -15.94 -14.49
N VAL A 899 13.98 -16.55 -15.34
CA VAL A 899 13.67 -16.06 -16.70
C VAL A 899 12.38 -15.23 -16.78
N HIS A 900 11.83 -14.80 -15.64
CA HIS A 900 10.65 -13.93 -15.53
C HIS A 900 9.34 -14.50 -16.14
N ILE A 901 9.22 -15.82 -16.25
CA ILE A 901 7.99 -16.50 -16.69
C ILE A 901 7.03 -16.71 -15.50
N ALA A 902 7.53 -17.18 -14.35
CA ALA A 902 6.75 -17.32 -13.11
C ALA A 902 6.94 -16.10 -12.18
N PRO A 903 5.97 -15.81 -11.28
CA PRO A 903 6.13 -14.73 -10.29
C PRO A 903 7.34 -14.99 -9.36
N PRO A 904 8.22 -14.00 -9.11
CA PRO A 904 9.38 -14.18 -8.23
C PRO A 904 9.00 -14.61 -6.80
N GLY A 905 7.87 -14.09 -6.29
CA GLY A 905 7.34 -14.42 -4.96
C GLY A 905 6.86 -15.87 -4.80
N ALA A 906 6.59 -16.59 -5.89
CA ALA A 906 6.04 -17.94 -5.83
C ALA A 906 7.01 -18.96 -5.18
N ILE A 907 8.32 -18.70 -5.22
CA ILE A 907 9.34 -19.50 -4.53
C ILE A 907 9.20 -19.33 -3.00
N LYS A 908 8.98 -18.10 -2.53
CA LYS A 908 8.80 -17.81 -1.09
C LYS A 908 7.56 -18.53 -0.57
N THR A 909 6.43 -18.45 -1.29
CA THR A 909 5.20 -19.19 -0.97
C THR A 909 5.46 -20.69 -0.82
N LEU A 910 6.11 -21.32 -1.81
CA LEU A 910 6.32 -22.77 -1.80
C LEU A 910 7.31 -23.23 -0.71
N ASN A 911 8.35 -22.43 -0.43
CA ASN A 911 9.28 -22.70 0.67
C ASN A 911 8.59 -22.62 2.04
N THR A 912 7.71 -21.63 2.23
CA THR A 912 6.92 -21.48 3.47
C THR A 912 5.97 -22.66 3.67
N MET A 913 5.27 -23.11 2.62
CA MET A 913 4.43 -24.31 2.70
C MET A 913 5.24 -25.57 3.04
N ALA A 914 6.43 -25.73 2.46
CA ALA A 914 7.31 -26.86 2.77
C ALA A 914 7.75 -26.86 4.25
N LYS A 915 8.13 -25.68 4.77
CA LYS A 915 8.51 -25.51 6.18
C LYS A 915 7.36 -25.88 7.13
N GLY A 916 6.12 -25.51 6.81
CA GLY A 916 4.94 -25.90 7.59
C GLY A 916 4.68 -27.39 7.62
N GLY A 917 4.85 -28.07 6.48
CA GLY A 917 4.76 -29.53 6.42
C GLY A 917 5.78 -30.21 7.34
N ASP A 918 7.01 -29.69 7.36
CA ASP A 918 8.05 -30.18 8.26
C ASP A 918 7.72 -29.86 9.74
N ALA A 919 7.15 -28.69 10.03
CA ALA A 919 6.72 -28.30 11.38
C ALA A 919 5.56 -29.18 11.91
N LEU A 920 4.58 -29.53 11.07
CA LEU A 920 3.50 -30.49 11.43
C LEU A 920 4.07 -31.87 11.77
N VAL A 921 5.10 -32.33 11.05
CA VAL A 921 5.77 -33.61 11.32
C VAL A 921 6.64 -33.51 12.58
N ALA A 922 7.37 -32.40 12.77
CA ALA A 922 8.22 -32.16 13.94
C ALA A 922 7.43 -32.02 15.24
N GLY A 923 6.24 -31.39 15.20
CA GLY A 923 5.29 -31.35 16.31
C GLY A 923 4.76 -32.72 16.73
N VAL A 924 4.93 -33.75 15.89
CA VAL A 924 4.54 -35.13 16.18
C VAL A 924 5.74 -36.07 16.44
N LEU A 925 6.96 -35.65 16.09
CA LEU A 925 8.17 -36.48 16.18
C LEU A 925 9.32 -35.78 16.92
N PHE A 926 9.14 -35.54 18.21
CA PHE A 926 10.26 -35.47 19.13
C PHE A 926 10.43 -36.85 19.78
N VAL A 927 11.45 -37.63 19.36
CA VAL A 927 12.15 -38.71 20.12
C VAL A 927 13.04 -39.62 19.22
N ILE A 928 12.96 -39.63 17.88
CA ILE A 928 13.64 -40.70 17.09
C ILE A 928 14.79 -40.22 16.16
N ALA A 929 15.01 -38.92 15.99
CA ALA A 929 16.04 -38.44 15.05
C ALA A 929 17.49 -38.63 15.54
N ASP A 930 17.75 -38.51 16.85
CA ASP A 930 19.11 -38.67 17.41
C ASP A 930 19.59 -40.13 17.43
N PHE A 931 18.68 -41.10 17.32
CA PHE A 931 19.02 -42.52 17.35
C PHE A 931 19.48 -43.04 15.97
N ILE A 932 19.07 -42.38 14.88
CA ILE A 932 19.30 -42.87 13.51
C ILE A 932 20.73 -42.54 13.03
N TYR A 933 21.29 -41.39 13.41
CA TYR A 933 22.64 -40.99 12.99
C TYR A 933 23.76 -41.83 13.64
N GLY A 934 23.53 -42.40 14.83
CA GLY A 934 24.51 -43.26 15.51
C GLY A 934 24.44 -44.74 15.12
N VAL A 935 23.24 -45.27 14.86
CA VAL A 935 23.03 -46.73 14.77
C VAL A 935 23.01 -47.23 13.32
N PHE A 936 22.61 -46.39 12.36
CA PHE A 936 22.43 -46.81 10.96
C PHE A 936 23.74 -47.19 10.23
N PRO A 937 24.88 -46.49 10.42
CA PRO A 937 26.16 -46.92 9.82
C PRO A 937 26.69 -48.21 10.45
N VAL A 938 26.46 -48.40 11.74
CA VAL A 938 26.95 -49.56 12.50
C VAL A 938 26.25 -50.86 12.07
N LEU A 939 24.93 -50.80 11.92
CA LEU A 939 24.12 -51.94 11.45
C LEU A 939 24.39 -52.29 9.97
N PHE A 940 24.72 -51.29 9.14
CA PHE A 940 25.02 -51.51 7.73
C PHE A 940 26.42 -52.14 7.53
N ILE A 941 27.44 -51.65 8.24
CA ILE A 941 28.82 -52.20 8.19
C ILE A 941 28.86 -53.64 8.75
N TRP A 942 28.04 -53.94 9.76
CA TRP A 942 27.99 -55.28 10.34
C TRP A 942 27.46 -56.34 9.34
N LYS A 943 26.62 -55.94 8.38
CA LYS A 943 26.08 -56.80 7.31
C LYS A 943 26.98 -56.97 6.08
N LEU A 944 28.08 -56.22 5.96
CA LEU A 944 29.03 -56.38 4.84
C LEU A 944 29.86 -57.66 5.00
N ASN A 945 30.11 -58.39 3.91
CA ASN A 945 30.79 -59.69 3.96
C ASN A 945 32.32 -59.54 3.99
N MET A 946 32.87 -59.07 5.12
CA MET A 946 34.30 -58.80 5.31
C MET A 946 34.80 -59.19 6.72
N PRO A 947 36.11 -59.47 6.90
CA PRO A 947 36.68 -59.91 8.18
C PRO A 947 36.44 -58.91 9.33
N THR A 948 36.07 -59.41 10.50
CA THR A 948 35.67 -58.61 11.68
C THR A 948 36.67 -57.53 12.07
N ARG A 949 37.97 -57.76 11.88
CA ARG A 949 39.03 -56.76 12.15
C ARG A 949 38.95 -55.53 11.23
N GLN A 950 38.50 -55.69 9.99
CA GLN A 950 38.32 -54.58 9.04
C GLN A 950 37.03 -53.79 9.34
N LYS A 951 35.96 -54.47 9.76
CA LYS A 951 34.72 -53.81 10.23
C LYS A 951 34.99 -52.90 11.43
N LEU A 952 35.70 -53.42 12.44
CA LEU A 952 36.13 -52.62 13.60
C LEU A 952 37.03 -51.46 13.21
N GLY A 953 37.96 -51.66 12.27
CA GLY A 953 38.82 -50.58 11.77
C GLY A 953 38.03 -49.43 11.12
N ILE A 954 37.07 -49.75 10.27
CA ILE A 954 36.20 -48.74 9.61
C ILE A 954 35.33 -48.02 10.65
N MET A 955 34.79 -48.74 11.64
CA MET A 955 33.99 -48.14 12.72
C MET A 955 34.80 -47.16 13.58
N VAL A 956 36.05 -47.49 13.91
CA VAL A 956 36.95 -46.60 14.68
C VAL A 956 37.34 -45.36 13.86
N ILE A 957 37.61 -45.52 12.57
CA ILE A 957 37.91 -44.40 11.66
C ILE A 957 36.70 -43.46 11.51
N MET A 958 35.50 -44.02 11.38
CA MET A 958 34.25 -43.25 11.30
C MET A 958 33.92 -42.52 12.61
N ALA A 959 34.12 -43.17 13.76
CA ALA A 959 33.95 -42.52 15.06
C ALA A 959 34.93 -41.36 15.26
N GLY A 960 36.20 -41.54 14.84
CA GLY A 960 37.20 -40.48 14.87
C GLY A 960 36.90 -39.31 13.93
N THR A 961 36.30 -39.58 12.76
CA THR A 961 35.87 -38.54 11.81
C THR A 961 34.64 -37.77 12.29
N LEU A 962 33.70 -38.43 12.98
CA LEU A 962 32.55 -37.75 13.60
C LEU A 962 32.97 -36.82 14.74
N VAL A 963 33.94 -37.23 15.57
CA VAL A 963 34.47 -36.37 16.65
C VAL A 963 35.24 -35.18 16.09
N THR A 964 36.02 -35.36 15.03
CA THR A 964 36.75 -34.26 14.38
C THR A 964 35.82 -33.31 13.62
N MET A 965 34.75 -33.82 13.00
CA MET A 965 33.71 -33.00 12.35
C MET A 965 32.87 -32.24 13.38
N GLY A 966 32.53 -32.87 14.51
CA GLY A 966 31.91 -32.22 15.66
C GLY A 966 32.78 -31.09 16.21
N ALA A 967 34.07 -31.34 16.44
CA ALA A 967 35.02 -30.32 16.89
C ALA A 967 35.23 -29.18 15.87
N ALA A 968 35.20 -29.49 14.57
CA ALA A 968 35.28 -28.48 13.50
C ALA A 968 34.03 -27.61 13.43
N ASN A 969 32.84 -28.20 13.57
CA ASN A 969 31.57 -27.48 13.62
C ASN A 969 31.44 -26.64 14.90
N SER A 970 31.84 -27.17 16.06
CA SER A 970 31.88 -26.39 17.31
C SER A 970 32.84 -25.19 17.19
N ARG A 971 34.01 -25.37 16.54
CA ARG A 971 34.93 -24.25 16.27
C ARG A 971 34.34 -23.25 15.27
N ALA A 972 33.64 -23.71 14.23
CA ALA A 972 32.98 -22.84 13.27
C ALA A 972 31.85 -22.01 13.91
N VAL A 973 31.08 -22.61 14.82
CA VAL A 973 30.03 -21.93 15.60
C VAL A 973 30.64 -20.94 16.59
N ILE A 974 31.71 -21.30 17.31
CA ILE A 974 32.40 -20.39 18.24
C ILE A 974 33.06 -19.23 17.48
N VAL A 975 33.67 -19.49 16.32
CA VAL A 975 34.25 -18.46 15.45
C VAL A 975 33.17 -17.57 14.83
N SER A 976 32.00 -18.13 14.47
CA SER A 976 30.84 -17.38 14.00
C SER A 976 30.21 -16.51 15.09
N ASP A 977 30.11 -16.99 16.32
CA ASP A 977 29.61 -16.21 17.48
C ASP A 977 30.60 -15.09 17.86
N THR A 978 31.90 -15.39 17.80
CA THR A 978 32.97 -14.41 18.05
C THR A 978 33.04 -13.37 16.93
N LEU A 979 32.82 -13.75 15.67
CA LEU A 979 32.77 -12.84 14.52
C LEU A 979 31.48 -12.02 14.50
N ASN A 980 30.31 -12.56 14.86
CA ASN A 980 29.08 -11.78 14.96
C ASN A 980 29.17 -10.68 16.02
N LYS A 981 29.77 -10.99 17.19
CA LYS A 981 30.09 -9.98 18.22
C LYS A 981 31.15 -8.96 17.76
N SER A 982 32.03 -9.33 16.83
CA SER A 982 33.05 -8.43 16.25
C SER A 982 32.50 -7.58 15.09
N ILE A 983 31.49 -8.09 14.36
CA ILE A 983 30.81 -7.41 13.26
C ILE A 983 29.92 -6.28 13.79
N GLU A 984 29.31 -6.44 14.96
CA GLU A 984 28.61 -5.34 15.68
C GLU A 984 29.53 -4.14 15.97
N VAL A 985 30.83 -4.36 16.14
CA VAL A 985 31.82 -3.30 16.39
C VAL A 985 32.33 -2.66 15.09
N SER A 986 32.22 -3.34 13.94
CA SER A 986 32.90 -2.93 12.69
C SER A 986 31.98 -2.38 11.58
N VAL A 987 30.68 -2.16 11.84
CA VAL A 987 29.73 -1.48 10.92
C VAL A 987 30.07 0.02 10.70
N LYS A 988 31.09 0.57 11.38
CA LYS A 988 31.53 1.96 11.16
C LYS A 988 32.31 2.24 9.86
N ASP A 989 32.80 1.23 9.11
CA ASP A 989 33.67 1.46 7.94
C ASP A 989 33.21 0.78 6.61
N GLY A 990 31.92 0.44 6.47
CA GLY A 990 31.29 0.34 5.13
C GLY A 990 31.63 -0.88 4.24
N MET A 991 31.68 -2.10 4.77
CA MET A 991 31.70 -3.34 3.94
C MET A 991 30.35 -4.09 3.93
N ASN A 992 29.98 -4.64 2.76
CA ASN A 992 28.70 -5.33 2.50
C ASN A 992 28.68 -6.78 3.03
N PRO A 993 27.76 -7.14 3.97
CA PRO A 993 27.68 -8.47 4.59
C PRO A 993 27.41 -9.63 3.61
N ALA A 994 26.66 -9.38 2.53
CA ALA A 994 26.31 -10.40 1.56
C ALA A 994 27.53 -10.92 0.78
N LYS A 995 28.55 -10.07 0.56
CA LYS A 995 29.80 -10.48 -0.09
C LYS A 995 30.65 -11.36 0.84
N VAL A 996 30.64 -11.11 2.16
CA VAL A 996 31.38 -11.92 3.14
C VAL A 996 30.76 -13.32 3.23
N PHE A 997 29.43 -13.41 3.30
CA PHE A 997 28.69 -14.68 3.36
C PHE A 997 28.85 -15.53 2.09
N VAL A 998 28.77 -14.93 0.90
CA VAL A 998 28.98 -15.63 -0.38
C VAL A 998 30.43 -16.11 -0.52
N THR A 999 31.41 -15.31 -0.10
CA THR A 999 32.83 -15.69 -0.18
C THR A 999 33.16 -16.83 0.79
N PHE A 1000 32.57 -16.83 2.01
CA PHE A 1000 32.73 -17.92 2.97
C PHE A 1000 32.01 -19.20 2.54
N GLY A 1001 30.79 -19.09 2.01
CA GLY A 1001 30.04 -20.23 1.47
C GLY A 1001 30.75 -20.92 0.30
N VAL A 1002 31.37 -20.13 -0.59
CA VAL A 1002 32.18 -20.66 -1.71
C VAL A 1002 33.49 -21.27 -1.20
N ALA A 1003 34.16 -20.68 -0.21
CA ALA A 1003 35.38 -21.24 0.38
C ALA A 1003 35.12 -22.56 1.13
N SER A 1004 34.03 -22.67 1.89
CA SER A 1004 33.61 -23.91 2.56
C SER A 1004 33.19 -25.00 1.57
N LEU A 1005 32.53 -24.64 0.46
CA LEU A 1005 32.20 -25.56 -0.62
C LEU A 1005 33.48 -26.09 -1.31
N LEU A 1006 34.43 -25.21 -1.61
CA LEU A 1006 35.71 -25.59 -2.25
C LEU A 1006 36.57 -26.46 -1.32
N ALA A 1007 36.63 -26.16 -0.02
CA ALA A 1007 37.32 -27.00 0.97
C ALA A 1007 36.65 -28.37 1.15
N SER A 1008 35.31 -28.43 1.08
CA SER A 1008 34.55 -29.68 1.14
C SER A 1008 34.76 -30.54 -0.12
N ILE A 1009 34.89 -29.90 -1.29
CA ILE A 1009 35.25 -30.57 -2.54
C ILE A 1009 36.70 -31.08 -2.49
N GLU A 1010 37.64 -30.31 -1.95
CA GLU A 1010 39.04 -30.70 -1.80
C GLU A 1010 39.23 -31.90 -0.87
N VAL A 1011 38.55 -31.90 0.28
CA VAL A 1011 38.54 -33.03 1.23
C VAL A 1011 37.85 -34.26 0.61
N SER A 1012 36.77 -34.07 -0.12
CA SER A 1012 36.08 -35.15 -0.85
C SER A 1012 36.96 -35.75 -1.96
N LEU A 1013 37.72 -34.92 -2.68
CA LEU A 1013 38.67 -35.37 -3.71
C LEU A 1013 39.87 -36.10 -3.09
N LEU A 1014 40.39 -35.65 -1.94
CA LEU A 1014 41.43 -36.35 -1.18
C LEU A 1014 40.97 -37.73 -0.66
N ILE A 1015 39.70 -37.82 -0.22
CA ILE A 1015 39.09 -39.09 0.19
C ILE A 1015 38.89 -40.01 -1.03
N ILE A 1016 38.42 -39.48 -2.17
CA ILE A 1016 38.26 -40.25 -3.41
C ILE A 1016 39.62 -40.73 -3.96
N LEU A 1017 40.65 -39.88 -3.94
CA LEU A 1017 42.01 -40.19 -4.39
C LEU A 1017 42.73 -41.16 -3.44
N GLY A 1018 42.51 -41.05 -2.13
CA GLY A 1018 43.01 -42.00 -1.13
C GLY A 1018 42.32 -43.36 -1.15
N SER A 1019 41.14 -43.46 -1.78
CA SER A 1019 40.32 -44.67 -1.85
C SER A 1019 40.51 -45.49 -3.14
N LEU A 1020 41.39 -45.09 -4.06
CA LEU A 1020 41.66 -45.81 -5.32
C LEU A 1020 43.09 -46.41 -5.35
N PRO A 1021 43.26 -47.74 -5.14
CA PRO A 1021 44.58 -48.37 -5.06
C PRO A 1021 45.37 -48.48 -6.38
N LYS A 1022 44.92 -47.88 -7.50
CA LYS A 1022 45.46 -48.18 -8.85
C LYS A 1022 45.99 -47.01 -9.68
N LEU A 1023 46.19 -45.81 -9.14
CA LEU A 1023 46.74 -44.68 -9.91
C LEU A 1023 48.13 -44.19 -9.46
N ARG A 1024 49.00 -45.12 -9.01
CA ARG A 1024 50.41 -44.84 -8.68
C ARG A 1024 51.32 -44.48 -9.87
N VAL A 1025 50.78 -44.34 -11.09
CA VAL A 1025 51.57 -44.15 -12.32
C VAL A 1025 51.44 -42.74 -12.91
N ILE A 1026 50.45 -41.93 -12.51
CA ILE A 1026 50.20 -40.60 -13.10
C ILE A 1026 50.89 -39.46 -12.33
N THR A 1027 51.51 -39.73 -11.16
CA THR A 1027 52.20 -38.71 -10.33
C THR A 1027 53.62 -38.36 -10.79
N LYS A 1028 53.99 -38.61 -12.05
CA LYS A 1028 55.29 -38.20 -12.63
C LYS A 1028 55.19 -37.13 -13.73
N LEU A 1029 54.06 -36.42 -13.83
CA LEU A 1029 53.98 -35.22 -14.68
C LEU A 1029 54.16 -33.98 -13.82
N THR A 1030 55.27 -33.26 -14.05
CA THR A 1030 55.68 -31.97 -13.47
C THR A 1030 54.78 -30.80 -13.89
N LEU A 1031 53.47 -31.04 -14.05
CA LEU A 1031 52.49 -30.03 -14.44
C LEU A 1031 51.83 -29.34 -13.24
N PHE A 1032 51.90 -29.92 -12.03
CA PHE A 1032 51.10 -29.48 -10.88
C PHE A 1032 51.82 -28.59 -9.85
N GLU A 1033 53.15 -28.50 -9.86
CA GLU A 1033 53.88 -27.59 -8.94
C GLU A 1033 53.76 -26.11 -9.34
N ASN A 1034 53.42 -25.82 -10.60
CA ASN A 1034 53.34 -24.44 -11.11
C ASN A 1034 51.95 -23.79 -10.95
N LEU A 1035 50.90 -24.56 -10.61
CA LEU A 1035 49.54 -24.03 -10.51
C LEU A 1035 49.25 -23.39 -9.13
N SER A 1036 49.80 -23.93 -8.04
CA SER A 1036 49.52 -23.42 -6.69
C SER A 1036 50.23 -22.10 -6.38
N SER A 1037 51.43 -21.89 -6.94
CA SER A 1037 52.20 -20.66 -6.78
C SER A 1037 51.59 -19.48 -7.55
N SER A 1038 50.93 -19.76 -8.68
CA SER A 1038 50.26 -18.74 -9.50
C SER A 1038 48.98 -18.20 -8.85
N LEU A 1039 48.16 -19.06 -8.24
CA LEU A 1039 46.94 -18.65 -7.54
C LEU A 1039 47.23 -17.84 -6.27
N THR A 1040 48.22 -18.25 -5.48
CA THR A 1040 48.58 -17.56 -4.24
C THR A 1040 49.16 -16.16 -4.52
N SER A 1041 49.94 -16.02 -5.59
CA SER A 1041 50.47 -14.74 -6.10
C SER A 1041 49.38 -13.78 -6.60
N MET A 1042 48.32 -14.33 -7.21
CA MET A 1042 47.19 -13.55 -7.73
C MET A 1042 46.30 -12.99 -6.61
N ILE A 1043 46.09 -13.77 -5.54
CA ILE A 1043 45.28 -13.38 -4.38
C ILE A 1043 45.95 -12.27 -3.56
N VAL A 1044 47.28 -12.34 -3.37
CA VAL A 1044 48.04 -11.31 -2.63
C VAL A 1044 48.10 -9.97 -3.40
N LYS A 1045 48.03 -9.99 -4.73
CA LYS A 1045 48.00 -8.76 -5.56
C LYS A 1045 46.64 -8.06 -5.60
N LEU A 1046 45.55 -8.76 -5.27
CA LEU A 1046 44.19 -8.21 -5.29
C LEU A 1046 43.81 -7.44 -4.02
N TRP A 1047 44.71 -7.35 -3.02
CA TRP A 1047 44.43 -6.65 -1.75
C TRP A 1047 45.63 -5.85 -1.21
N PRO A 1048 45.91 -4.64 -1.72
CA PRO A 1048 46.89 -3.74 -1.12
C PRO A 1048 46.19 -2.71 -0.23
N GLY A 1049 46.05 -3.00 1.06
CA GLY A 1049 45.50 -2.03 2.00
C GLY A 1049 45.32 -2.56 3.41
N THR A 1050 46.43 -2.66 4.15
CA THR A 1050 46.63 -2.25 5.57
C THR A 1050 47.83 -3.01 6.15
N GLN A 1051 49.03 -2.43 5.99
CA GLN A 1051 50.19 -2.70 6.84
C GLN A 1051 50.41 -1.48 7.73
N SER A 1052 50.21 -1.64 9.04
CA SER A 1052 50.94 -0.96 10.12
C SER A 1052 50.29 -1.37 11.45
N SER A 1053 50.96 -1.64 12.58
CA SER A 1053 52.37 -1.83 12.94
C SER A 1053 52.37 -2.23 14.44
N ILE A 1054 53.43 -2.91 14.92
CA ILE A 1054 53.91 -2.96 16.33
C ILE A 1054 53.14 -3.89 17.29
N SER A 1055 53.70 -4.77 18.14
CA SER A 1055 55.05 -5.31 18.41
C SER A 1055 54.93 -6.45 19.45
N LYS A 1056 55.85 -7.44 19.41
CA LYS A 1056 56.15 -8.43 20.48
C LYS A 1056 56.53 -7.73 21.80
N PRO A 1057 56.42 -8.35 23.01
CA PRO A 1057 56.95 -9.68 23.38
C PRO A 1057 56.03 -10.44 24.40
N ARG A 1058 56.30 -11.61 25.00
CA ARG A 1058 57.51 -12.37 25.37
C ARG A 1058 57.06 -13.79 25.78
N SER A 1059 58.01 -14.71 25.84
CA SER A 1059 57.87 -16.15 26.11
C SER A 1059 58.00 -16.54 27.59
N HIS A 1060 57.50 -17.75 27.87
CA HIS A 1060 57.99 -18.79 28.80
C HIS A 1060 57.68 -18.77 30.31
N GLN A 1061 57.25 -19.98 30.74
CA GLN A 1061 57.57 -20.70 31.98
C GLN A 1061 56.79 -20.35 33.27
N ASP A 1062 56.04 -21.34 33.79
CA ASP A 1062 56.47 -22.21 34.91
C ASP A 1062 55.49 -23.41 35.06
N TYR A 1063 55.99 -24.66 34.97
CA TYR A 1063 56.22 -25.65 36.06
C TYR A 1063 54.92 -26.19 36.70
N VAL A 1064 54.47 -27.43 36.39
CA VAL A 1064 54.84 -28.76 36.94
C VAL A 1064 54.07 -29.15 38.22
N GLY A 1065 53.56 -30.41 38.22
CA GLY A 1065 53.32 -31.26 39.41
C GLY A 1065 51.85 -31.45 39.78
N SER A 1066 51.23 -32.63 39.56
CA SER A 1066 51.21 -33.83 40.43
C SER A 1066 50.10 -33.69 41.52
N ASP A 1067 49.17 -34.62 41.80
CA ASP A 1067 49.17 -36.08 41.78
C ASP A 1067 47.72 -36.65 41.95
N VAL A 1068 47.49 -37.87 41.42
CA VAL A 1068 46.85 -39.08 42.03
C VAL A 1068 45.44 -38.92 42.68
N GLU A 1069 44.41 -39.73 42.37
CA GLU A 1069 44.29 -41.15 42.77
C GLU A 1069 43.10 -41.90 42.10
N LEU A 1070 43.24 -43.23 42.07
CA LEU A 1070 42.40 -44.27 41.49
C LEU A 1070 41.12 -44.56 42.31
N ASN A 1071 40.07 -45.13 41.69
CA ASN A 1071 39.63 -46.49 42.06
C ASN A 1071 38.62 -47.16 41.11
N GLU A 1072 38.75 -48.48 41.04
CA GLU A 1072 37.99 -49.45 40.27
C GLU A 1072 36.68 -49.89 40.94
N SER A 1073 35.86 -50.61 40.15
CA SER A 1073 35.06 -51.82 40.46
C SER A 1073 33.66 -51.71 39.85
N SER A 1074 33.01 -52.73 39.27
CA SER A 1074 33.25 -54.17 39.19
C SER A 1074 32.40 -54.79 38.05
N ARG A 1075 32.90 -55.93 37.53
CA ARG A 1075 32.30 -56.84 36.55
C ARG A 1075 31.16 -57.70 37.12
N ARG A 1076 30.36 -58.28 36.21
CA ARG A 1076 29.87 -59.70 36.10
C ARG A 1076 28.41 -59.73 35.61
N ASN A 1077 27.86 -60.69 34.85
CA ASN A 1077 28.32 -61.84 34.06
C ASN A 1077 27.06 -62.50 33.43
N PHE A 1078 27.18 -63.08 32.22
CA PHE A 1078 26.47 -64.29 31.70
C PHE A 1078 24.91 -64.23 31.53
N SER A 1079 24.22 -64.94 30.64
CA SER A 1079 24.48 -65.81 29.48
C SER A 1079 23.12 -66.36 29.00
N ASP A 1080 22.87 -66.41 27.69
CA ASP A 1080 22.49 -67.60 26.88
C ASP A 1080 21.01 -67.94 26.61
N HIS A 1081 20.84 -68.54 25.40
CA HIS A 1081 19.70 -69.28 24.82
C HIS A 1081 18.50 -68.48 24.26
N SER A 1082 17.85 -68.72 23.11
CA SER A 1082 17.92 -69.58 21.90
C SER A 1082 16.47 -69.99 21.58
N GLY A 1083 16.00 -69.80 20.33
CA GLY A 1083 15.05 -70.71 19.69
C GLY A 1083 13.58 -70.27 19.51
N GLY A 1084 13.10 -70.37 18.25
CA GLY A 1084 11.81 -71.03 17.98
C GLY A 1084 10.69 -70.22 17.33
N HIS A 1085 10.51 -70.41 16.02
CA HIS A 1085 9.29 -70.14 15.25
C HIS A 1085 8.10 -71.01 15.71
N HIS A 1086 6.86 -70.49 15.69
CA HIS A 1086 5.79 -70.96 14.79
C HIS A 1086 4.46 -70.21 14.91
N SER A 1087 3.81 -70.11 13.76
CA SER A 1087 2.43 -69.75 13.43
C SER A 1087 1.35 -70.51 14.21
N SER A 1088 0.21 -69.86 14.49
CA SER A 1088 -1.08 -70.57 14.58
C SER A 1088 -2.25 -69.70 14.12
N SER A 1089 -3.03 -70.30 13.23
CA SER A 1089 -4.38 -69.94 12.80
C SER A 1089 -5.40 -70.28 13.89
N ILE A 1090 -6.45 -69.48 14.07
CA ILE A 1090 -7.65 -69.91 14.82
C ILE A 1090 -8.91 -69.72 13.97
N ARG A 1091 -9.61 -70.85 13.86
CA ARG A 1091 -10.89 -71.15 13.25
C ARG A 1091 -12.00 -70.73 14.23
N ALA A 1092 -13.11 -70.19 13.72
CA ALA A 1092 -14.31 -69.95 14.51
C ALA A 1092 -15.20 -71.22 14.52
N GLU A 1093 -15.71 -71.59 15.71
CA GLU A 1093 -16.86 -72.48 15.87
C GLU A 1093 -18.00 -71.72 16.59
N PRO A 1094 -19.28 -72.12 16.36
CA PRO A 1094 -20.44 -71.32 16.71
C PRO A 1094 -21.00 -71.67 18.09
N ASP A 1095 -21.45 -70.68 18.85
CA ASP A 1095 -22.33 -70.91 20.00
C ASP A 1095 -23.78 -70.50 19.69
N SER A 1096 -24.65 -71.42 20.06
CA SER A 1096 -26.09 -71.43 20.01
C SER A 1096 -26.71 -70.62 21.14
N ARG A 1097 -27.37 -69.52 20.81
CA ARG A 1097 -28.60 -69.07 21.48
C ARG A 1097 -29.28 -68.00 20.63
N GLY A 1098 -30.51 -68.32 20.22
CA GLY A 1098 -31.28 -67.51 19.28
C GLY A 1098 -31.66 -66.15 19.84
N GLN A 1099 -31.21 -65.10 19.14
CA GLN A 1099 -31.97 -63.91 18.80
C GLN A 1099 -31.34 -63.34 17.52
N GLN A 1100 -32.02 -63.53 16.38
CA GLN A 1100 -31.63 -62.84 15.15
C GLN A 1100 -31.93 -61.35 15.31
N HIS A 1101 -30.94 -60.59 15.75
CA HIS A 1101 -30.88 -59.15 15.51
C HIS A 1101 -29.85 -58.93 14.39
N GLN A 1102 -30.36 -58.95 13.16
CA GLN A 1102 -29.60 -58.57 11.98
C GLN A 1102 -29.04 -57.16 12.18
N CYS A 1103 -27.71 -57.06 12.19
CA CYS A 1103 -26.99 -55.81 12.04
C CYS A 1103 -27.48 -55.14 10.75
N ARG A 1104 -28.00 -53.91 10.82
CA ARG A 1104 -28.44 -53.20 9.62
C ARG A 1104 -27.21 -52.62 8.94
N ILE A 1105 -26.61 -53.44 8.08
CA ILE A 1105 -25.46 -53.07 7.25
C ILE A 1105 -25.99 -52.22 6.09
N GLN A 1106 -25.63 -50.94 6.06
CA GLN A 1106 -25.81 -50.13 4.86
C GLN A 1106 -24.53 -50.27 4.03
N VAL A 1107 -24.63 -51.04 2.94
CA VAL A 1107 -23.53 -51.22 1.99
C VAL A 1107 -23.57 -50.04 1.02
N THR A 1108 -22.58 -49.17 1.10
CA THR A 1108 -22.28 -48.17 0.07
C THR A 1108 -21.05 -48.63 -0.71
N GLU A 1109 -20.91 -48.24 -1.97
CA GLU A 1109 -19.81 -48.66 -2.86
C GLU A 1109 -18.44 -48.40 -2.20
N GLY A 1110 -17.89 -49.44 -1.55
CA GLY A 1110 -16.52 -49.48 -1.07
C GLY A 1110 -16.28 -49.66 0.42
N TYR A 1111 -17.27 -49.48 1.32
CA TYR A 1111 -17.08 -49.55 2.80
C TYR A 1111 -18.37 -49.89 3.56
N THR A 1112 -18.23 -50.51 4.73
CA THR A 1112 -19.34 -50.84 5.64
C THR A 1112 -19.32 -49.95 6.89
N VAL A 1113 -20.42 -49.24 7.15
CA VAL A 1113 -20.61 -48.49 8.40
C VAL A 1113 -21.26 -49.39 9.45
N ILE A 1114 -20.59 -49.57 10.59
CA ILE A 1114 -21.11 -50.34 11.73
C ILE A 1114 -21.77 -49.37 12.70
N TYR A 1115 -23.03 -49.64 13.07
CA TYR A 1115 -23.80 -48.84 14.03
C TYR A 1115 -23.81 -49.49 15.41
N ASP A 1116 -23.76 -48.68 16.47
CA ASP A 1116 -24.02 -49.11 17.84
C ASP A 1116 -25.50 -49.52 18.00
N GLN A 1117 -25.73 -50.69 18.57
CA GLN A 1117 -27.09 -51.28 18.65
C GLN A 1117 -28.03 -50.51 19.60
N LYS A 1118 -27.51 -49.79 20.61
CA LYS A 1118 -28.33 -49.06 21.58
C LYS A 1118 -28.58 -47.63 21.14
N SER A 1119 -27.56 -46.93 20.66
CA SER A 1119 -27.69 -45.51 20.30
C SER A 1119 -28.08 -45.29 18.84
N LYS A 1120 -28.00 -46.32 17.98
CA LYS A 1120 -28.09 -46.20 16.51
C LYS A 1120 -27.07 -45.23 15.91
N GLN A 1121 -26.02 -44.89 16.66
CA GLN A 1121 -24.94 -44.00 16.22
C GLN A 1121 -23.87 -44.81 15.48
N PRO A 1122 -23.24 -44.28 14.42
CA PRO A 1122 -22.12 -44.95 13.75
C PRO A 1122 -20.95 -45.17 14.72
N LYS A 1123 -20.48 -46.40 14.87
CA LYS A 1123 -19.43 -46.79 15.81
C LYS A 1123 -18.06 -46.95 15.15
N SER A 1124 -18.00 -47.55 13.96
CA SER A 1124 -16.75 -47.77 13.22
C SER A 1124 -17.01 -48.05 11.73
N TYR A 1125 -15.95 -48.01 10.93
CA TYR A 1125 -15.95 -48.30 9.49
C TYR A 1125 -15.10 -49.54 9.23
N VAL A 1126 -15.59 -50.48 8.42
CA VAL A 1126 -14.85 -51.67 7.96
C VAL A 1126 -14.75 -51.68 6.44
#